data_AF-A0A8H7HID9-F1
#
_entry.id   AF-A0A8H7HID9-F1
#
_cell.length_a   1.000
_cell.length_b   1.000
_cell.length_c   1.000
_cell.angle_alpha   90.00
_cell.angle_beta   90.00
_cell.angle_gamma   90.00
#
_symmetry.space_group_name_H-M   'P 1'
#
loop_
_entity.id
_entity.type
_entity.pdbx_description
1 polymer ?
#
loop_
_entity_poly.entity_id
_entity_poly.type
_entity_poly.pdbx_seq_one_letter_code
_entity_poly.pdbx_strand_id
1 'polypeptide(L)'
;MAPIESLEQVIQSAQSPISQDPTAHSNQLRSLAKKPGGNIILGSLLPVAPPTPVEGDAPPEPPASTQNDPLDLIDPAHSTLVALFILSARVLPESPAPPPLQHISNFCTNFNPEHARLAPERVTMLAQGIYTLAERNQAISDAIPLLMSLVRRYPPHVGYLTTIHPLLLAACVQARHFTTVIPILAEGITEIDTQISDVQYTDNLQYHYLGGCIYGALKRYKEAEDFFETTVTAPATAASAIQLEAYKKLGLIQLILYGELRNPPRYVSSAVNRIYKAQTAYMNFAKTYGSANLNDIPASDVEAFTRDNNMGLLKQAIARIPYWAVHKLTKVYVSLSLTEIGQAIKVSDPATVRTLIQTMITTGEIHATISPSGIVKFEDPPLQTINEAEGERLLGLARAQCLKLMELDKQIAKGKPYISAALREREHSTSEFGPSYMGEESDYPGALVTMRSSPKPCGSLSIILVTTMAEKVDYIPLSQGLRAPALPQNKTKTSPLVRAARILGVAAIMLLGIRAVLPSGSVSRLGRAAGCGSHRKLVHDSKLKLPSHYTLPSGDQIPSVALGAIPLFLNQDLVSDSQFVNSLGTWKAPRGQVGDAVKTALKAGYRHIDGAWIYRNEEEVGQAIKESGVDRKDLWLTSKLWNSFHKPEDIEPVLDETLRHLQTSYLDLYLIHWPVAFKEPGPNGEIRVDHELTENPLPTWKKLEELVAKGKIRNIGVSNFNVRRLTNLTSAPDIRIRPAINQVELNFFNPQPELVKWSKENKVLLESYSPLGSNDQVGESLKNPVVQDIAKDLKITPAQVIISWHVQRGTIVLPKSVTPSRVEENLHIFKLPEEQFEKLEKAAASHPPHRVVDPSKSWGVDVFEDEKQ
;
A
#
# COMPACT_ATOMS: atom_id res chain seq x y z
N MET A 1 13.01 26.50 -28.53
CA MET A 1 12.71 25.06 -28.45
C MET A 1 11.98 24.66 -29.73
N ALA A 2 12.56 23.76 -30.53
CA ALA A 2 11.83 23.08 -31.60
C ALA A 2 11.05 21.88 -31.02
N PRO A 3 10.01 21.37 -31.69
CA PRO A 3 9.42 20.09 -31.31
C PRO A 3 10.44 18.97 -31.53
N ILE A 4 10.55 18.05 -30.56
CA ILE A 4 11.39 16.85 -30.69
C ILE A 4 10.71 15.90 -31.69
N GLU A 5 11.37 15.61 -32.81
CA GLU A 5 10.86 14.69 -33.84
C GLU A 5 10.84 13.23 -33.33
N SER A 6 9.96 12.41 -33.92
CA SER A 6 9.40 11.26 -33.21
C SER A 6 10.30 10.03 -33.12
N LEU A 7 10.21 9.36 -31.96
CA LEU A 7 10.97 8.14 -31.66
C LEU A 7 10.58 6.94 -32.57
N GLU A 8 9.39 6.97 -33.18
CA GLU A 8 8.85 5.86 -33.97
C GLU A 8 9.56 5.61 -35.30
N GLN A 9 10.02 6.65 -36.02
CA GLN A 9 10.76 6.47 -37.29
C GLN A 9 11.99 5.57 -37.09
N VAL A 10 12.62 5.68 -35.93
CA VAL A 10 13.87 5.00 -35.59
C VAL A 10 13.61 3.59 -35.01
N ILE A 11 12.36 3.24 -34.66
CA ILE A 11 11.99 1.91 -34.11
C ILE A 11 11.64 0.93 -35.23
N GLN A 12 10.97 1.37 -36.31
CA GLN A 12 10.50 0.47 -37.37
C GLN A 12 11.65 -0.13 -38.21
N SER A 13 12.78 0.58 -38.35
CA SER A 13 13.94 0.11 -39.12
C SER A 13 14.75 -1.01 -38.44
N ALA A 14 14.50 -1.31 -37.16
CA ALA A 14 15.25 -2.28 -36.37
C ALA A 14 14.68 -3.71 -36.37
N GLN A 15 13.66 -4.01 -37.19
CA GLN A 15 12.93 -5.28 -37.17
C GLN A 15 13.18 -6.21 -38.38
N SER A 16 14.41 -6.19 -38.92
CA SER A 16 14.88 -7.21 -39.88
C SER A 16 15.57 -8.37 -39.14
N PRO A 17 15.24 -9.64 -39.42
CA PRO A 17 15.81 -10.78 -38.70
C PRO A 17 17.30 -10.98 -39.05
N ILE A 18 18.13 -11.13 -38.01
CA ILE A 18 19.55 -11.45 -38.16
C ILE A 18 19.68 -12.94 -38.52
N SER A 19 20.13 -13.22 -39.76
CA SER A 19 20.48 -14.58 -40.19
C SER A 19 21.78 -15.05 -39.55
N GLN A 20 21.84 -16.31 -39.14
CA GLN A 20 23.03 -16.90 -38.52
C GLN A 20 24.02 -17.45 -39.57
N ASP A 21 24.93 -16.60 -40.04
CA ASP A 21 26.14 -17.03 -40.77
C ASP A 21 27.32 -16.08 -40.44
N PRO A 22 28.37 -16.54 -39.72
CA PRO A 22 29.54 -15.71 -39.39
C PRO A 22 30.34 -15.20 -40.60
N THR A 23 30.15 -15.78 -41.79
CA THR A 23 31.02 -15.61 -42.95
C THR A 23 30.56 -14.50 -43.90
N ALA A 24 29.31 -14.04 -43.79
CA ALA A 24 28.72 -13.09 -44.75
C ALA A 24 29.27 -11.65 -44.64
N HIS A 25 29.67 -11.20 -43.45
CA HIS A 25 29.97 -9.78 -43.19
C HIS A 25 31.22 -9.23 -43.89
N SER A 26 32.11 -10.09 -44.41
CA SER A 26 33.34 -9.64 -45.11
C SER A 26 33.08 -8.99 -46.47
N ASN A 27 31.91 -9.18 -47.09
CA ASN A 27 31.70 -8.84 -48.50
C ASN A 27 30.82 -7.61 -48.77
N GLN A 28 30.00 -7.16 -47.82
CA GLN A 28 29.14 -5.97 -48.02
C GLN A 28 29.88 -4.63 -47.87
N LEU A 29 31.02 -4.58 -47.17
CA LEU A 29 31.86 -3.37 -47.07
C LEU A 29 32.71 -3.06 -48.32
N ARG A 30 32.52 -3.81 -49.42
CA ARG A 30 33.24 -3.59 -50.70
C ARG A 30 32.38 -3.07 -51.86
N SER A 31 31.05 -2.95 -51.71
CA SER A 31 30.14 -2.67 -52.83
C SER A 31 29.70 -1.21 -53.00
N LEU A 32 29.97 -0.32 -52.03
CA LEU A 32 29.66 1.13 -52.14
C LEU A 32 30.86 2.00 -52.54
N ALA A 33 32.05 1.42 -52.69
CA ALA A 33 33.19 2.11 -53.26
C ALA A 33 33.20 1.95 -54.80
N LYS A 34 33.10 3.08 -55.51
CA LYS A 34 33.17 3.27 -56.98
C LYS A 34 31.93 2.86 -57.81
N LYS A 35 31.29 3.88 -58.39
CA LYS A 35 31.22 3.99 -59.86
C LYS A 35 31.49 5.44 -60.31
N PRO A 36 32.43 5.69 -61.25
CA PRO A 36 32.80 7.03 -61.70
C PRO A 36 32.28 7.38 -63.13
N GLY A 37 32.47 8.63 -63.55
CA GLY A 37 32.35 9.11 -64.94
C GLY A 37 31.50 10.39 -65.06
N GLY A 38 31.94 11.47 -65.74
CA GLY A 38 33.22 11.76 -66.41
C GLY A 38 33.59 13.26 -66.28
N ASN A 39 34.86 13.66 -66.44
CA ASN A 39 35.57 13.99 -67.71
C ASN A 39 35.27 15.44 -68.19
N ILE A 40 36.16 16.26 -68.78
CA ILE A 40 37.64 16.33 -69.05
C ILE A 40 37.88 17.83 -69.43
N ILE A 41 38.94 18.59 -69.07
CA ILE A 41 40.41 18.55 -69.31
C ILE A 41 41.06 19.31 -68.10
N LEU A 42 42.22 19.00 -67.48
CA LEU A 42 43.65 19.12 -67.89
C LEU A 42 44.09 20.49 -68.47
N GLY A 43 45.06 21.16 -67.84
CA GLY A 43 45.71 22.38 -68.36
C GLY A 43 46.50 23.17 -67.31
N SER A 44 47.83 23.26 -67.47
CA SER A 44 48.73 24.10 -66.67
C SER A 44 49.14 25.36 -67.44
N LEU A 45 49.47 26.46 -66.75
CA LEU A 45 50.60 27.39 -66.99
C LEU A 45 50.50 28.69 -66.16
N LEU A 46 51.67 29.21 -65.78
CA LEU A 46 51.96 30.58 -65.30
C LEU A 46 52.71 31.34 -66.43
N PRO A 47 53.03 32.65 -66.34
CA PRO A 47 52.48 33.75 -65.51
C PRO A 47 52.09 35.01 -66.34
N VAL A 48 51.34 35.97 -65.77
CA VAL A 48 51.31 37.39 -66.21
C VAL A 48 51.12 38.31 -64.99
N ALA A 49 51.73 39.50 -65.02
CA ALA A 49 51.59 40.60 -64.06
C ALA A 49 51.84 41.95 -64.76
N PRO A 50 51.71 43.11 -64.07
CA PRO A 50 50.57 43.61 -63.31
C PRO A 50 49.97 44.87 -64.00
N PRO A 51 49.06 45.60 -63.33
CA PRO A 51 49.35 47.03 -63.15
C PRO A 51 49.15 47.53 -61.71
N THR A 52 49.85 48.62 -61.39
CA THR A 52 49.79 49.40 -60.13
C THR A 52 49.17 50.78 -60.42
N PRO A 53 49.05 51.68 -59.42
CA PRO A 53 48.32 51.52 -58.15
C PRO A 53 47.27 52.64 -57.95
N VAL A 54 46.47 52.57 -56.89
CA VAL A 54 45.88 53.76 -56.25
C VAL A 54 46.11 53.63 -54.74
N GLU A 55 46.60 54.70 -54.12
CA GLU A 55 46.94 54.77 -52.70
C GLU A 55 45.67 54.89 -51.84
N GLY A 56 45.65 54.34 -50.62
CA GLY A 56 44.50 54.54 -49.75
C GLY A 56 44.27 53.63 -48.55
N ASP A 57 45.18 52.73 -48.18
CA ASP A 57 45.08 52.01 -46.89
C ASP A 57 46.46 51.74 -46.29
N ALA A 58 46.54 51.86 -44.96
CA ALA A 58 47.66 51.31 -44.21
C ALA A 58 47.55 49.78 -44.23
N PRO A 59 48.66 49.02 -44.24
CA PRO A 59 48.57 47.56 -44.30
C PRO A 59 47.80 47.05 -43.08
N PRO A 60 46.67 46.32 -43.26
CA PRO A 60 46.15 45.52 -42.16
C PRO A 60 47.24 44.54 -41.74
N GLU A 61 47.44 44.39 -40.44
CA GLU A 61 48.49 43.51 -39.91
C GLU A 61 48.34 42.09 -40.50
N PRO A 62 49.45 41.39 -40.80
CA PRO A 62 49.35 40.00 -41.27
C PRO A 62 48.56 39.20 -40.22
N PRO A 63 47.52 38.45 -40.62
CA PRO A 63 46.60 37.81 -39.68
C PRO A 63 47.41 36.92 -38.73
N ALA A 64 47.41 37.30 -37.45
CA ALA A 64 48.44 36.87 -36.51
C ALA A 64 48.53 35.34 -36.45
N SER A 65 49.71 34.81 -36.77
CA SER A 65 50.00 33.38 -36.69
C SER A 65 49.92 32.94 -35.23
N THR A 66 48.82 32.26 -34.89
CA THR A 66 48.59 31.59 -33.59
C THR A 66 48.96 32.46 -32.39
N GLN A 67 48.19 33.52 -32.14
CA GLN A 67 48.01 33.96 -30.75
C GLN A 67 47.38 32.79 -29.98
N ASN A 68 48.04 32.32 -28.93
CA ASN A 68 47.57 31.21 -28.10
C ASN A 68 46.10 31.43 -27.71
N ASP A 69 45.26 30.40 -27.84
CA ASP A 69 43.91 30.47 -27.27
C ASP A 69 44.09 30.68 -25.75
N PRO A 70 43.32 31.56 -25.08
CA PRO A 70 43.36 31.66 -23.63
C PRO A 70 43.21 30.30 -22.92
N LEU A 71 42.53 29.33 -23.55
CA LEU A 71 42.37 27.95 -23.08
C LEU A 71 43.61 27.04 -23.27
N ASP A 72 44.66 27.48 -23.98
CA ASP A 72 45.98 26.83 -24.02
C ASP A 72 46.80 27.15 -22.76
N LEU A 73 46.60 28.34 -22.20
CA LEU A 73 47.39 28.89 -21.08
C LEU A 73 46.77 28.61 -19.70
N ILE A 74 45.57 28.03 -19.65
CA ILE A 74 44.80 27.81 -18.42
C ILE A 74 44.72 26.32 -18.11
N ASP A 75 45.35 25.91 -17.01
CA ASP A 75 45.12 24.58 -16.42
C ASP A 75 43.74 24.53 -15.73
N PRO A 76 42.82 23.63 -16.15
CA PRO A 76 41.53 23.45 -15.50
C PRO A 76 41.59 23.06 -14.01
N ALA A 77 42.65 22.39 -13.56
CA ALA A 77 42.77 21.93 -12.17
C ALA A 77 43.05 23.09 -11.20
N HIS A 78 43.98 23.97 -11.55
CA HIS A 78 44.35 25.13 -10.73
C HIS A 78 43.41 26.33 -10.96
N SER A 79 43.05 26.62 -12.21
CA SER A 79 42.33 27.83 -12.62
C SER A 79 40.89 27.54 -13.09
N THR A 80 40.23 26.59 -12.43
CA THR A 80 38.90 26.06 -12.79
C THR A 80 37.86 27.13 -13.12
N LEU A 81 37.71 28.16 -12.29
CA LEU A 81 36.71 29.21 -12.50
C LEU A 81 36.96 30.00 -13.79
N VAL A 82 38.23 30.31 -14.12
CA VAL A 82 38.58 31.06 -15.33
C VAL A 82 38.28 30.21 -16.58
N ALA A 83 38.69 28.95 -16.57
CA ALA A 83 38.38 28.01 -17.65
C ALA A 83 36.86 27.84 -17.83
N LEU A 84 36.12 27.66 -16.72
CA LEU A 84 34.67 27.48 -16.71
C LEU A 84 33.92 28.69 -17.27
N PHE A 85 34.30 29.92 -16.89
CA PHE A 85 33.67 31.14 -17.42
C PHE A 85 33.94 31.32 -18.93
N ILE A 86 35.17 31.06 -19.40
CA ILE A 86 35.52 31.17 -20.83
C ILE A 86 34.79 30.09 -21.66
N LEU A 87 34.79 28.83 -21.19
CA LEU A 87 34.13 27.72 -21.88
C LEU A 87 32.61 27.90 -21.89
N SER A 88 31.97 28.15 -20.74
CA SER A 88 30.51 28.33 -20.66
C SER A 88 29.99 29.51 -21.50
N ALA A 89 30.81 30.55 -21.71
CA ALA A 89 30.50 31.61 -22.67
C ALA A 89 30.71 31.18 -24.13
N ARG A 90 31.84 30.53 -24.46
CA ARG A 90 32.19 30.20 -25.86
C ARG A 90 31.41 29.03 -26.44
N VAL A 91 30.87 28.11 -25.64
CA VAL A 91 30.03 27.00 -26.15
C VAL A 91 28.60 27.47 -26.48
N LEU A 92 28.23 28.71 -26.16
CA LEU A 92 26.89 29.23 -26.46
C LEU A 92 26.59 29.29 -27.98
N PRO A 93 25.32 29.07 -28.37
CA PRO A 93 24.81 29.17 -29.75
C PRO A 93 25.24 30.35 -30.62
N GLU A 94 25.58 31.48 -30.01
CA GLU A 94 25.85 32.79 -30.63
C GLU A 94 27.34 33.18 -30.54
N SER A 95 28.18 32.30 -30.03
CA SER A 95 29.63 32.51 -29.91
C SER A 95 30.29 32.60 -31.29
N PRO A 96 31.09 33.66 -31.57
CA PRO A 96 31.82 33.77 -32.84
C PRO A 96 33.01 32.80 -32.95
N ALA A 97 33.40 32.16 -31.84
CA ALA A 97 34.54 31.25 -31.76
C ALA A 97 34.25 30.11 -30.77
N PRO A 98 33.51 29.05 -31.18
CA PRO A 98 33.28 27.87 -30.34
C PRO A 98 34.62 27.25 -29.92
N PRO A 99 34.76 26.73 -28.69
CA PRO A 99 36.02 26.22 -28.20
C PRO A 99 36.24 24.78 -28.74
N PRO A 100 37.47 24.40 -29.12
CA PRO A 100 37.73 23.05 -29.60
C PRO A 100 37.36 21.98 -28.56
N LEU A 101 36.80 20.86 -29.03
CA LEU A 101 36.36 19.73 -28.18
C LEU A 101 37.46 19.24 -27.22
N GLN A 102 38.73 19.40 -27.59
CA GLN A 102 39.88 19.06 -26.75
C GLN A 102 39.94 19.88 -25.44
N HIS A 103 39.65 21.19 -25.45
CA HIS A 103 39.63 21.99 -24.21
C HIS A 103 38.40 21.67 -23.35
N ILE A 104 37.26 21.38 -23.98
CA ILE A 104 36.06 20.91 -23.26
C ILE A 104 36.35 19.57 -22.56
N SER A 105 36.96 18.62 -23.28
CA SER A 105 37.34 17.30 -22.75
C SER A 105 38.39 17.41 -21.64
N ASN A 106 39.43 18.23 -21.84
CA ASN A 106 40.45 18.54 -20.83
C ASN A 106 39.79 19.13 -19.57
N PHE A 107 38.91 20.12 -19.72
CA PHE A 107 38.19 20.70 -18.59
C PHE A 107 37.39 19.64 -17.84
N CYS A 108 36.48 18.91 -18.51
CA CYS A 108 35.61 17.93 -17.87
C CYS A 108 36.41 16.85 -17.11
N THR A 109 37.58 16.47 -17.63
CA THR A 109 38.48 15.47 -17.03
C THR A 109 39.27 16.00 -15.83
N ASN A 110 39.72 17.27 -15.87
CA ASN A 110 40.72 17.79 -14.92
C ASN A 110 40.24 18.91 -13.99
N PHE A 111 39.03 19.46 -14.15
CA PHE A 111 38.52 20.56 -13.30
C PHE A 111 38.47 20.19 -11.80
N ASN A 112 38.65 21.17 -10.91
CA ASN A 112 38.47 21.01 -9.46
C ASN A 112 36.96 21.16 -9.09
N PRO A 113 36.32 20.13 -8.50
CA PRO A 113 34.89 20.18 -8.18
C PRO A 113 34.49 21.29 -7.21
N GLU A 114 35.28 21.54 -6.16
CA GLU A 114 34.96 22.56 -5.16
C GLU A 114 34.98 23.95 -5.79
N HIS A 115 35.95 24.22 -6.66
CA HIS A 115 36.01 25.49 -7.39
C HIS A 115 34.84 25.65 -8.39
N ALA A 116 34.40 24.57 -9.03
CA ALA A 116 33.27 24.63 -9.97
C ALA A 116 31.93 24.91 -9.26
N ARG A 117 31.74 24.37 -8.04
CA ARG A 117 30.52 24.59 -7.22
C ARG A 117 30.34 26.04 -6.77
N LEU A 118 31.38 26.88 -6.85
CA LEU A 118 31.28 28.33 -6.61
C LEU A 118 30.60 29.09 -7.78
N ALA A 119 30.35 28.43 -8.92
CA ALA A 119 29.71 29.03 -10.09
C ALA A 119 28.73 28.05 -10.78
N PRO A 120 27.67 27.58 -10.08
CA PRO A 120 26.82 26.48 -10.54
C PRO A 120 26.11 26.78 -11.85
N GLU A 121 25.63 28.01 -12.04
CA GLU A 121 25.03 28.50 -13.29
C GLU A 121 25.96 28.28 -14.50
N ARG A 122 27.26 28.49 -14.34
CA ARG A 122 28.25 28.33 -15.42
C ARG A 122 28.46 26.86 -15.78
N VAL A 123 28.33 25.95 -14.81
CA VAL A 123 28.37 24.51 -15.07
C VAL A 123 27.10 24.05 -15.79
N THR A 124 25.92 24.56 -15.39
CA THR A 124 24.66 24.37 -16.13
C THR A 124 24.78 24.85 -17.58
N MET A 125 25.26 26.09 -17.79
CA MET A 125 25.50 26.66 -19.14
C MET A 125 26.47 25.81 -19.97
N LEU A 126 27.57 25.34 -19.37
CA LEU A 126 28.53 24.48 -20.07
C LEU A 126 27.91 23.13 -20.47
N ALA A 127 27.16 22.48 -19.59
CA ALA A 127 26.49 21.21 -19.87
C ALA A 127 25.41 21.36 -20.96
N GLN A 128 24.58 22.41 -20.89
CA GLN A 128 23.60 22.74 -21.92
C GLN A 128 24.28 23.04 -23.26
N GLY A 129 25.38 23.80 -23.25
CA GLY A 129 26.19 24.09 -24.43
C GLY A 129 26.76 22.83 -25.08
N ILE A 130 27.35 21.92 -24.29
CA ILE A 130 27.88 20.64 -24.79
C ILE A 130 26.79 19.83 -25.50
N TYR A 131 25.59 19.77 -24.91
CA TYR A 131 24.43 19.11 -25.52
C TYR A 131 24.06 19.78 -26.86
N THR A 132 23.80 21.09 -26.86
CA THR A 132 23.33 21.82 -28.05
C THR A 132 24.37 21.87 -29.17
N LEU A 133 25.67 21.91 -28.85
CA LEU A 133 26.74 21.84 -29.85
C LEU A 133 26.79 20.46 -30.52
N ALA A 134 26.67 19.38 -29.73
CA ALA A 134 26.65 18.02 -30.27
C ALA A 134 25.37 17.73 -31.08
N GLU A 135 24.21 18.23 -30.64
CA GLU A 135 22.95 18.16 -31.38
C GLU A 135 23.04 18.89 -32.74
N ARG A 136 23.56 20.12 -32.76
CA ARG A 136 23.79 20.90 -33.99
C ARG A 136 24.71 20.19 -34.99
N ASN A 137 25.73 19.53 -34.48
CA ASN A 137 26.70 18.77 -35.28
C ASN A 137 26.20 17.36 -35.64
N GLN A 138 24.98 16.98 -35.27
CA GLN A 138 24.39 15.63 -35.42
C GLN A 138 25.21 14.51 -34.75
N ALA A 139 26.07 14.87 -33.80
CA ALA A 139 27.05 14.03 -33.13
C ALA A 139 26.74 13.89 -31.62
N ILE A 140 25.46 13.72 -31.27
CA ILE A 140 24.97 13.67 -29.87
C ILE A 140 25.60 12.55 -29.03
N SER A 141 26.16 11.52 -29.67
CA SER A 141 27.03 10.51 -29.07
C SER A 141 28.22 11.09 -28.29
N ASP A 142 28.78 12.20 -28.79
CA ASP A 142 30.07 12.72 -28.36
C ASP A 142 29.93 13.62 -27.12
N ALA A 143 28.72 14.14 -26.88
CA ALA A 143 28.35 14.78 -25.62
C ALA A 143 28.28 13.80 -24.45
N ILE A 144 27.94 12.52 -24.69
CA ILE A 144 27.73 11.52 -23.63
C ILE A 144 28.97 11.34 -22.73
N PRO A 145 30.19 11.06 -23.22
CA PRO A 145 31.36 10.92 -22.36
C PRO A 145 31.71 12.21 -21.59
N LEU A 146 31.47 13.38 -22.18
CA LEU A 146 31.71 14.69 -21.55
C LEU A 146 30.72 14.93 -20.39
N LEU A 147 29.43 14.76 -20.65
CA LEU A 147 28.36 14.88 -19.65
C LEU A 147 28.48 13.80 -18.56
N MET A 148 28.87 12.57 -18.91
CA MET A 148 29.15 11.48 -17.96
C MET A 148 30.31 11.82 -17.02
N SER A 149 31.36 12.47 -17.53
CA SER A 149 32.50 12.94 -16.72
C SER A 149 32.07 14.07 -15.78
N LEU A 150 31.28 15.03 -16.27
CA LEU A 150 30.70 16.09 -15.44
C LEU A 150 29.80 15.54 -14.32
N VAL A 151 28.85 14.64 -14.62
CA VAL A 151 27.97 14.04 -13.60
C VAL A 151 28.76 13.25 -12.54
N ARG A 152 29.85 12.58 -12.91
CA ARG A 152 30.69 11.82 -11.97
C ARG A 152 31.63 12.67 -11.11
N ARG A 153 31.97 13.89 -11.53
CA ARG A 153 32.98 14.72 -10.87
C ARG A 153 32.44 16.00 -10.25
N TYR A 154 31.35 16.56 -10.77
CA TYR A 154 30.80 17.84 -10.32
C TYR A 154 30.05 17.78 -8.98
N PRO A 155 28.97 16.98 -8.82
CA PRO A 155 28.30 16.85 -7.53
C PRO A 155 29.23 16.20 -6.48
N PRO A 156 28.95 16.34 -5.17
CA PRO A 156 29.72 15.67 -4.12
C PRO A 156 29.66 14.13 -4.20
N HIS A 157 28.53 13.58 -4.66
CA HIS A 157 28.35 12.19 -5.09
C HIS A 157 27.22 12.08 -6.12
N VAL A 158 27.15 11.01 -6.91
CA VAL A 158 26.17 10.87 -8.01
C VAL A 158 24.72 10.97 -7.53
N GLY A 159 24.42 10.55 -6.30
CA GLY A 159 23.09 10.73 -5.67
C GLY A 159 22.63 12.17 -5.39
N TYR A 160 23.38 13.22 -5.79
CA TYR A 160 22.89 14.61 -5.83
C TYR A 160 22.33 14.93 -7.21
N LEU A 161 21.06 15.32 -7.29
CA LEU A 161 20.49 15.77 -8.55
C LEU A 161 21.13 17.10 -8.99
N THR A 162 21.47 17.20 -10.28
CA THR A 162 21.97 18.42 -10.93
C THR A 162 21.38 18.54 -12.33
N THR A 163 21.36 19.75 -12.90
CA THR A 163 20.90 20.02 -14.28
C THR A 163 21.60 19.19 -15.37
N ILE A 164 22.80 18.68 -15.08
CA ILE A 164 23.59 17.83 -15.98
C ILE A 164 22.95 16.43 -16.15
N HIS A 165 22.25 15.93 -15.12
CA HIS A 165 21.63 14.61 -15.13
C HIS A 165 20.57 14.42 -16.22
N PRO A 166 19.50 15.23 -16.32
CA PRO A 166 18.51 15.07 -17.39
C PRO A 166 19.10 15.30 -18.80
N LEU A 167 20.11 16.17 -18.94
CA LEU A 167 20.82 16.37 -20.21
C LEU A 167 21.59 15.12 -20.65
N LEU A 168 22.29 14.45 -19.72
CA LEU A 168 22.96 13.17 -19.98
C LEU A 168 21.94 12.09 -20.39
N LEU A 169 20.81 11.99 -19.69
CA LEU A 169 19.77 11.00 -20.03
C LEU A 169 19.12 11.30 -21.39
N ALA A 170 18.86 12.58 -21.71
CA ALA A 170 18.33 12.98 -23.01
C ALA A 170 19.30 12.62 -24.14
N ALA A 171 20.60 12.88 -23.98
CA ALA A 171 21.63 12.50 -24.95
C ALA A 171 21.71 10.97 -25.10
N CYS A 172 21.66 10.21 -24.00
CA CYS A 172 21.60 8.76 -24.03
C CYS A 172 20.34 8.21 -24.72
N VAL A 173 19.18 8.87 -24.59
CA VAL A 173 17.93 8.48 -25.28
C VAL A 173 17.99 8.81 -26.78
N GLN A 174 18.47 10.00 -27.15
CA GLN A 174 18.60 10.44 -28.54
C GLN A 174 19.66 9.62 -29.30
N ALA A 175 20.80 9.31 -28.67
CA ALA A 175 21.84 8.42 -29.21
C ALA A 175 21.51 6.91 -29.07
N ARG A 176 20.49 6.55 -28.29
CA ARG A 176 20.13 5.16 -27.93
C ARG A 176 21.20 4.39 -27.14
N HIS A 177 22.12 5.10 -26.51
CA HIS A 177 23.22 4.56 -25.70
C HIS A 177 22.76 4.30 -24.26
N PHE A 178 21.79 3.40 -24.11
CA PHE A 178 21.08 3.13 -22.85
C PHE A 178 21.94 2.49 -21.75
N THR A 179 22.86 1.60 -22.11
CA THR A 179 23.67 0.83 -21.14
C THR A 179 24.73 1.67 -20.44
N THR A 180 25.28 2.68 -21.11
CA THR A 180 26.38 3.54 -20.62
C THR A 180 26.06 4.24 -19.31
N VAL A 181 24.80 4.65 -19.11
CA VAL A 181 24.35 5.44 -17.96
C VAL A 181 23.75 4.62 -16.81
N ILE A 182 23.66 3.29 -16.97
CA ILE A 182 23.15 2.39 -15.93
C ILE A 182 23.90 2.52 -14.58
N PRO A 183 25.23 2.73 -14.51
CA PRO A 183 25.91 2.96 -13.24
C PRO A 183 25.47 4.25 -12.52
N ILE A 184 24.97 5.27 -13.24
CA ILE A 184 24.42 6.49 -12.63
C ILE A 184 22.98 6.26 -12.20
N LEU A 185 22.15 5.63 -13.06
CA LEU A 185 20.74 5.36 -12.73
C LEU A 185 20.57 4.34 -11.59
N ALA A 186 21.57 3.49 -11.34
CA ALA A 186 21.59 2.54 -10.23
C ALA A 186 21.93 3.19 -8.87
N GLU A 187 22.51 4.39 -8.86
CA GLU A 187 22.67 5.19 -7.64
C GLU A 187 21.45 6.11 -7.47
N GLY A 188 20.66 5.86 -6.43
CA GLY A 188 19.46 6.64 -6.17
C GLY A 188 19.75 8.10 -5.83
N ILE A 189 19.01 9.01 -6.46
CA ILE A 189 18.97 10.42 -6.05
C ILE A 189 18.42 10.47 -4.63
N THR A 190 19.22 11.01 -3.70
CA THR A 190 18.87 11.15 -2.28
C THR A 190 18.87 12.61 -1.83
N GLU A 191 19.59 13.49 -2.54
CA GLU A 191 19.75 14.89 -2.17
C GLU A 191 19.55 15.82 -3.37
N ILE A 192 18.92 16.97 -3.12
CA ILE A 192 18.72 18.04 -4.10
C ILE A 192 19.08 19.34 -3.37
N ASP A 193 20.18 19.97 -3.79
CA ASP A 193 20.65 21.23 -3.22
C ASP A 193 20.79 22.29 -4.32
N THR A 194 20.03 23.37 -4.17
CA THR A 194 19.99 24.49 -5.13
C THR A 194 21.20 25.42 -5.01
N GLN A 195 22.05 25.27 -3.98
CA GLN A 195 23.30 26.03 -3.86
C GLN A 195 24.39 25.49 -4.79
N ILE A 196 24.42 24.17 -5.04
CA ILE A 196 25.38 23.53 -5.95
C ILE A 196 24.87 23.33 -7.37
N SER A 197 23.58 23.52 -7.67
CA SER A 197 23.05 23.43 -9.04
C SER A 197 21.69 24.12 -9.13
N ASP A 198 21.46 24.90 -10.19
CA ASP A 198 20.14 25.53 -10.47
C ASP A 198 19.11 24.49 -10.96
N VAL A 199 18.77 23.54 -10.08
CA VAL A 199 17.83 22.45 -10.38
C VAL A 199 16.41 22.95 -10.27
N GLN A 200 15.69 22.92 -11.39
CA GLN A 200 14.29 23.27 -11.47
C GLN A 200 13.41 22.02 -11.29
N TYR A 201 12.15 22.22 -10.87
CA TYR A 201 11.19 21.12 -10.67
C TYR A 201 11.02 20.25 -11.94
N THR A 202 11.17 20.86 -13.12
CA THR A 202 11.16 20.17 -14.42
C THR A 202 12.31 19.19 -14.59
N ASP A 203 13.48 19.47 -14.04
CA ASP A 203 14.69 18.65 -14.21
C ASP A 203 14.55 17.33 -13.44
N ASN A 204 13.97 17.39 -12.24
CA ASN A 204 13.59 16.22 -11.46
C ASN A 204 12.56 15.34 -12.20
N LEU A 205 11.56 15.96 -12.85
CA LEU A 205 10.59 15.21 -13.67
C LEU A 205 11.24 14.61 -14.92
N GLN A 206 12.12 15.35 -15.60
CA GLN A 206 12.81 14.86 -16.80
C GLN A 206 13.77 13.72 -16.48
N TYR A 207 14.58 13.84 -15.42
CA TYR A 207 15.50 12.79 -14.99
C TYR A 207 14.76 11.47 -14.73
N HIS A 208 13.73 11.50 -13.87
CA HIS A 208 12.99 10.28 -13.53
C HIS A 208 12.20 9.73 -14.73
N TYR A 209 11.59 10.58 -15.57
CA TYR A 209 10.90 10.13 -16.78
C TYR A 209 11.86 9.49 -17.80
N LEU A 210 13.01 10.10 -18.06
CA LEU A 210 13.99 9.59 -19.01
C LEU A 210 14.67 8.31 -18.49
N GLY A 211 14.97 8.22 -17.19
CA GLY A 211 15.45 7.00 -16.55
C GLY A 211 14.45 5.84 -16.69
N GLY A 212 13.16 6.10 -16.45
CA GLY A 212 12.09 5.13 -16.70
C GLY A 212 12.00 4.68 -18.16
N CYS A 213 12.17 5.61 -19.11
CA CYS A 213 12.23 5.29 -20.54
C CYS A 213 13.46 4.43 -20.90
N ILE A 214 14.64 4.70 -20.31
CA ILE A 214 15.88 3.95 -20.52
C ILE A 214 15.74 2.51 -19.98
N TYR A 215 15.26 2.35 -18.74
CA TYR A 215 14.99 1.03 -18.16
C TYR A 215 13.91 0.27 -18.93
N GLY A 216 12.83 0.95 -19.35
CA GLY A 216 11.77 0.37 -20.19
C GLY A 216 12.28 -0.12 -21.55
N ALA A 217 13.15 0.64 -22.22
CA ALA A 217 13.79 0.24 -23.48
C ALA A 217 14.68 -1.00 -23.31
N LEU A 218 15.36 -1.11 -22.16
CA LEU A 218 16.16 -2.28 -21.76
C LEU A 218 15.33 -3.44 -21.19
N LYS A 219 13.98 -3.33 -21.17
CA LYS A 219 13.05 -4.31 -20.55
C LYS A 219 13.27 -4.56 -19.06
N ARG A 220 13.99 -3.67 -18.38
CA ARG A 220 14.18 -3.61 -16.92
C ARG A 220 12.95 -2.95 -16.29
N TYR A 221 11.81 -3.62 -16.44
CA TYR A 221 10.50 -3.02 -16.17
C TYR A 221 10.28 -2.68 -14.68
N LYS A 222 10.96 -3.38 -13.76
CA LYS A 222 10.83 -3.16 -12.31
C LYS A 222 11.40 -1.80 -11.91
N GLU A 223 12.60 -1.52 -12.40
CA GLU A 223 13.31 -0.25 -12.24
C GLU A 223 12.62 0.87 -13.02
N ALA A 224 12.02 0.54 -14.18
CA ALA A 224 11.17 1.47 -14.91
C ALA A 224 9.89 1.85 -14.14
N GLU A 225 9.25 0.91 -13.44
CA GLU A 225 8.12 1.20 -12.53
C GLU A 225 8.53 2.22 -11.47
N ASP A 226 9.63 2.00 -10.76
CA ASP A 226 10.11 2.91 -9.70
C ASP A 226 10.39 4.34 -10.20
N PHE A 227 11.04 4.46 -11.37
CA PHE A 227 11.33 5.75 -11.98
C PHE A 227 10.07 6.48 -12.49
N PHE A 228 9.12 5.78 -13.11
CA PHE A 228 7.86 6.39 -13.52
C PHE A 228 6.95 6.71 -12.32
N GLU A 229 6.92 5.89 -11.28
CA GLU A 229 6.17 6.17 -10.05
C GLU A 229 6.73 7.39 -9.31
N THR A 230 8.05 7.55 -9.23
CA THR A 230 8.71 8.76 -8.71
C THR A 230 8.31 10.01 -9.51
N THR A 231 8.17 9.89 -10.84
CA THR A 231 7.69 10.98 -11.71
C THR A 231 6.21 11.33 -11.45
N VAL A 232 5.35 10.32 -11.27
CA VAL A 232 3.90 10.48 -11.03
C VAL A 232 3.60 11.01 -9.62
N THR A 233 4.40 10.62 -8.62
CA THR A 233 4.26 11.03 -7.22
C THR A 233 4.80 12.42 -6.92
N ALA A 234 5.68 12.97 -7.76
CA ALA A 234 6.25 14.30 -7.61
C ALA A 234 5.18 15.38 -7.30
N PRO A 235 5.31 16.14 -6.19
CA PRO A 235 4.27 17.07 -5.74
C PRO A 235 3.93 18.16 -6.76
N ALA A 236 2.67 18.18 -7.21
CA ALA A 236 2.21 19.05 -8.29
C ALA A 236 0.85 19.69 -7.98
N THR A 237 0.75 21.01 -8.08
CA THR A 237 -0.51 21.77 -7.98
C THR A 237 -1.37 21.62 -9.25
N ALA A 238 -0.73 21.57 -10.41
CA ALA A 238 -1.30 21.23 -11.71
C ALA A 238 -0.46 20.13 -12.36
N ALA A 239 -1.09 19.21 -13.11
CA ALA A 239 -0.39 18.08 -13.70
C ALA A 239 0.50 18.50 -14.87
N SER A 240 1.80 18.20 -14.81
CA SER A 240 2.71 18.36 -15.95
C SER A 240 2.47 17.28 -17.01
N ALA A 241 2.67 17.63 -18.29
CA ALA A 241 2.60 16.67 -19.40
C ALA A 241 3.55 15.48 -19.20
N ILE A 242 4.73 15.71 -18.61
CA ILE A 242 5.71 14.67 -18.29
C ILE A 242 5.12 13.66 -17.30
N GLN A 243 4.38 14.13 -16.29
CA GLN A 243 3.75 13.26 -15.29
C GLN A 243 2.60 12.43 -15.89
N LEU A 244 1.86 13.01 -16.85
CA LEU A 244 0.79 12.29 -17.55
C LEU A 244 1.36 11.21 -18.49
N GLU A 245 2.45 11.49 -19.20
CA GLU A 245 3.16 10.49 -20.01
C GLU A 245 3.87 9.43 -19.17
N ALA A 246 4.43 9.79 -18.01
CA ALA A 246 4.92 8.82 -17.04
C ALA A 246 3.81 7.89 -16.57
N TYR A 247 2.62 8.42 -16.23
CA TYR A 247 1.52 7.61 -15.72
C TYR A 247 0.95 6.64 -16.78
N LYS A 248 0.85 7.08 -18.05
CA LYS A 248 0.50 6.22 -19.18
C LYS A 248 1.48 5.04 -19.34
N LYS A 249 2.79 5.30 -19.23
CA LYS A 249 3.84 4.29 -19.33
C LYS A 249 3.88 3.35 -18.13
N LEU A 250 3.76 3.90 -16.90
CA LEU A 250 3.61 3.17 -15.65
C LEU A 250 2.45 2.17 -15.70
N GLY A 251 1.28 2.60 -16.19
CA GLY A 251 0.11 1.73 -16.33
C GLY A 251 0.38 0.54 -17.26
N LEU A 252 0.97 0.77 -18.45
CA LEU A 252 1.34 -0.31 -19.36
C LEU A 252 2.41 -1.25 -18.77
N ILE A 253 3.37 -0.71 -18.01
CA ILE A 253 4.42 -1.48 -17.34
C ILE A 253 3.86 -2.35 -16.21
N GLN A 254 2.89 -1.86 -15.43
CA GLN A 254 2.22 -2.66 -14.40
C GLN A 254 1.39 -3.80 -15.00
N LEU A 255 0.72 -3.55 -16.13
CA LEU A 255 0.03 -4.61 -16.88
C LEU A 255 1.02 -5.68 -17.40
N ILE A 256 2.20 -5.28 -17.89
CA ILE A 256 3.29 -6.20 -18.27
C ILE A 256 3.78 -7.03 -17.05
N LEU A 257 4.06 -6.38 -15.92
CA LEU A 257 4.71 -6.94 -14.72
C LEU A 257 3.79 -7.77 -13.81
N TYR A 258 2.50 -7.47 -13.75
CA TYR A 258 1.60 -8.02 -12.74
C TYR A 258 0.25 -8.52 -13.30
N GLY A 259 -0.07 -8.22 -14.55
CA GLY A 259 -1.36 -8.58 -15.15
C GLY A 259 -2.53 -7.65 -14.79
N GLU A 260 -2.28 -6.63 -13.95
CA GLU A 260 -3.27 -5.68 -13.43
C GLU A 260 -2.60 -4.34 -13.06
N LEU A 261 -3.39 -3.27 -12.93
CA LEU A 261 -2.89 -1.99 -12.42
C LEU A 261 -2.76 -2.03 -10.89
N ARG A 262 -1.65 -1.52 -10.36
CA ARG A 262 -1.51 -1.29 -8.92
C ARG A 262 -2.15 0.05 -8.54
N ASN A 263 -2.55 0.17 -7.27
CA ASN A 263 -2.98 1.48 -6.75
C ASN A 263 -1.74 2.36 -6.54
N PRO A 264 -1.74 3.62 -7.02
CA PRO A 264 -0.64 4.54 -6.76
C PRO A 264 -0.53 4.90 -5.27
N PRO A 265 0.64 5.38 -4.80
CA PRO A 265 0.78 5.91 -3.45
C PRO A 265 -0.22 7.04 -3.15
N ARG A 266 -0.69 7.12 -1.90
CA ARG A 266 -1.74 8.07 -1.50
C ARG A 266 -1.36 9.55 -1.65
N TYR A 267 -0.06 9.85 -1.76
CA TYR A 267 0.47 11.20 -1.95
C TYR A 267 0.53 11.67 -3.41
N VAL A 268 0.19 10.83 -4.40
CA VAL A 268 0.05 11.28 -5.81
C VAL A 268 -1.01 12.37 -5.92
N SER A 269 -0.61 13.53 -6.46
CA SER A 269 -1.47 14.72 -6.62
C SER A 269 -2.85 14.38 -7.18
N SER A 270 -3.90 14.89 -6.53
CA SER A 270 -5.29 14.67 -6.96
C SER A 270 -5.60 15.26 -8.34
N ALA A 271 -4.80 16.22 -8.82
CA ALA A 271 -4.90 16.75 -10.19
C ALA A 271 -4.39 15.73 -11.22
N VAL A 272 -3.20 15.18 -11.01
CA VAL A 272 -2.59 14.13 -11.84
C VAL A 272 -3.49 12.89 -11.89
N ASN A 273 -3.93 12.42 -10.71
CA ASN A 273 -4.85 11.28 -10.57
C ASN A 273 -6.18 11.47 -11.35
N ARG A 274 -6.73 12.68 -11.36
CA ARG A 274 -8.00 13.01 -12.03
C ARG A 274 -7.85 13.04 -13.55
N ILE A 275 -6.78 13.66 -14.05
CA ILE A 275 -6.53 13.79 -15.50
C ILE A 275 -6.10 12.46 -16.11
N TYR A 276 -5.35 11.61 -15.38
CA TYR A 276 -5.05 10.25 -15.82
C TYR A 276 -6.30 9.37 -15.91
N LYS A 277 -7.20 9.42 -14.91
CA LYS A 277 -8.47 8.67 -14.93
C LYS A 277 -9.43 9.11 -16.04
N ALA A 278 -9.22 10.29 -16.64
CA ALA A 278 -9.93 10.75 -17.83
C ALA A 278 -9.33 10.26 -19.15
N GLN A 279 -8.15 9.61 -19.15
CA GLN A 279 -7.55 9.00 -20.35
C GLN A 279 -8.26 7.68 -20.68
N THR A 280 -9.37 7.79 -21.42
CA THR A 280 -10.28 6.67 -21.70
C THR A 280 -9.57 5.45 -22.30
N ALA A 281 -8.73 5.62 -23.32
CA ALA A 281 -8.04 4.50 -23.98
C ALA A 281 -7.21 3.62 -23.02
N TYR A 282 -6.37 4.22 -22.19
CA TYR A 282 -5.55 3.52 -21.20
C TYR A 282 -6.41 2.86 -20.11
N MET A 283 -7.43 3.57 -19.62
CA MET A 283 -8.34 3.07 -18.60
C MET A 283 -9.32 2.00 -19.12
N ASN A 284 -9.61 1.97 -20.42
CA ASN A 284 -10.40 0.94 -21.08
C ASN A 284 -9.56 -0.32 -21.29
N PHE A 285 -8.37 -0.16 -21.90
CA PHE A 285 -7.41 -1.24 -22.09
C PHE A 285 -7.06 -1.95 -20.78
N ALA A 286 -6.80 -1.20 -19.70
CA ALA A 286 -6.53 -1.78 -18.38
C ALA A 286 -7.69 -2.62 -17.81
N LYS A 287 -8.95 -2.24 -18.08
CA LYS A 287 -10.13 -3.01 -17.65
C LYS A 287 -10.30 -4.28 -18.48
N THR A 288 -10.02 -4.22 -19.78
CA THR A 288 -10.16 -5.37 -20.69
C THR A 288 -8.95 -6.31 -20.68
N TYR A 289 -7.79 -5.86 -20.17
CA TYR A 289 -6.52 -6.60 -20.16
C TYR A 289 -6.61 -8.02 -19.58
N GLY A 290 -7.38 -8.19 -18.51
CA GLY A 290 -7.61 -9.50 -17.87
C GLY A 290 -8.75 -10.33 -18.46
N SER A 291 -9.43 -9.84 -19.50
CA SER A 291 -10.63 -10.45 -20.10
C SER A 291 -10.29 -11.12 -21.43
N ALA A 292 -10.87 -12.31 -21.68
CA ALA A 292 -10.52 -13.15 -22.83
C ALA A 292 -10.97 -12.62 -24.22
N ASN A 293 -11.36 -11.35 -24.36
CA ASN A 293 -11.86 -10.76 -25.60
C ASN A 293 -10.98 -9.61 -26.13
N LEU A 294 -9.69 -9.56 -25.78
CA LEU A 294 -8.78 -8.47 -26.21
C LEU A 294 -8.33 -8.56 -27.70
N ASN A 295 -9.14 -9.14 -28.57
CA ASN A 295 -8.86 -9.19 -30.01
C ASN A 295 -9.12 -7.84 -30.68
N ASP A 296 -10.07 -7.06 -30.16
CA ASP A 296 -10.56 -5.81 -30.74
C ASP A 296 -10.29 -4.63 -29.80
N ILE A 297 -9.09 -4.04 -29.87
CA ILE A 297 -8.85 -2.69 -29.32
C ILE A 297 -9.50 -1.68 -30.29
N PRO A 298 -10.36 -0.76 -29.82
CA PRO A 298 -10.99 0.24 -30.69
C PRO A 298 -9.95 1.06 -31.47
N ALA A 299 -10.20 1.35 -32.74
CA ALA A 299 -9.29 2.15 -33.57
C ALA A 299 -8.97 3.53 -32.95
N SER A 300 -9.95 4.17 -32.30
CA SER A 300 -9.78 5.41 -31.53
C SER A 300 -8.80 5.28 -30.36
N ASP A 301 -8.74 4.11 -29.73
CA ASP A 301 -7.83 3.85 -28.61
C ASP A 301 -6.43 3.55 -29.18
N VAL A 302 -6.32 2.82 -30.29
CA VAL A 302 -5.05 2.60 -31.04
C VAL A 302 -4.44 3.94 -31.48
N GLU A 303 -5.23 4.84 -32.07
CA GLU A 303 -4.80 6.20 -32.44
C GLU A 303 -4.24 6.99 -31.25
N ALA A 304 -4.84 6.84 -30.06
CA ALA A 304 -4.33 7.46 -28.84
C ALA A 304 -2.96 6.89 -28.43
N PHE A 305 -2.76 5.57 -28.47
CA PHE A 305 -1.46 4.96 -28.17
C PHE A 305 -0.37 5.33 -29.19
N THR A 306 -0.71 5.48 -30.47
CA THR A 306 0.22 5.93 -31.53
C THR A 306 0.62 7.40 -31.34
N ARG A 307 -0.36 8.31 -31.19
CA ARG A 307 -0.11 9.74 -30.93
C ARG A 307 0.77 9.96 -29.70
N ASP A 308 0.53 9.18 -28.64
CA ASP A 308 1.30 9.25 -27.40
C ASP A 308 2.65 8.49 -27.47
N ASN A 309 3.02 7.94 -28.64
CA ASN A 309 4.25 7.17 -28.90
C ASN A 309 4.43 5.93 -28.00
N ASN A 310 3.34 5.38 -27.45
CA ASN A 310 3.34 4.28 -26.48
C ASN A 310 3.06 2.89 -27.10
N MET A 311 2.95 2.82 -28.44
CA MET A 311 2.62 1.62 -29.22
C MET A 311 3.56 0.42 -28.97
N GLY A 312 4.84 0.66 -28.67
CA GLY A 312 5.80 -0.40 -28.33
C GLY A 312 5.47 -1.11 -27.02
N LEU A 313 5.14 -0.36 -25.97
CA LEU A 313 4.73 -0.89 -24.67
C LEU A 313 3.35 -1.57 -24.77
N LEU A 314 2.42 -1.02 -25.56
CA LEU A 314 1.13 -1.65 -25.82
C LEU A 314 1.29 -3.06 -26.41
N LYS A 315 2.13 -3.22 -27.44
CA LYS A 315 2.40 -4.53 -28.06
C LYS A 315 3.04 -5.52 -27.08
N GLN A 316 3.95 -5.06 -26.22
CA GLN A 316 4.54 -5.89 -25.16
C GLN A 316 3.50 -6.31 -24.11
N ALA A 317 2.59 -5.40 -23.73
CA ALA A 317 1.50 -5.70 -22.81
C ALA A 317 0.55 -6.74 -23.43
N ILE A 318 0.09 -6.58 -24.68
CA ILE A 318 -0.76 -7.57 -25.37
C ILE A 318 -0.08 -8.95 -25.39
N ALA A 319 1.22 -9.01 -25.69
CA ALA A 319 1.99 -10.26 -25.72
C ALA A 319 2.09 -10.97 -24.34
N ARG A 320 1.90 -10.26 -23.22
CA ARG A 320 1.88 -10.84 -21.86
C ARG A 320 0.51 -11.38 -21.43
N ILE A 321 -0.58 -11.10 -22.14
CA ILE A 321 -1.92 -11.56 -21.73
C ILE A 321 -2.03 -13.10 -21.63
N PRO A 322 -1.50 -13.91 -22.58
CA PRO A 322 -1.50 -15.37 -22.44
C PRO A 322 -0.71 -15.87 -21.23
N TYR A 323 0.41 -15.22 -20.90
CA TYR A 323 1.23 -15.53 -19.73
C TYR A 323 0.44 -15.28 -18.44
N TRP A 324 -0.24 -14.14 -18.32
CA TRP A 324 -1.08 -13.82 -17.16
C TRP A 324 -2.34 -14.70 -17.06
N ALA A 325 -2.86 -15.19 -18.19
CA ALA A 325 -3.91 -16.20 -18.18
C ALA A 325 -3.40 -17.55 -17.64
N VAL A 326 -2.21 -18.00 -18.05
CA VAL A 326 -1.56 -19.20 -17.47
C VAL A 326 -1.31 -19.03 -15.97
N HIS A 327 -0.76 -17.89 -15.51
CA HIS A 327 -0.58 -17.63 -14.08
C HIS A 327 -1.88 -17.70 -13.27
N LYS A 328 -3.04 -17.36 -13.85
CA LYS A 328 -4.35 -17.54 -13.19
C LYS A 328 -4.74 -19.01 -13.08
N LEU A 329 -4.40 -19.85 -14.07
CA LEU A 329 -4.65 -21.30 -14.02
C LEU A 329 -3.80 -22.01 -12.94
N THR A 330 -2.54 -21.60 -12.74
CA THR A 330 -1.66 -22.19 -11.69
C THR A 330 -2.25 -22.08 -10.27
N LYS A 331 -3.06 -21.06 -10.01
CA LYS A 331 -3.71 -20.82 -8.71
C LYS A 331 -4.97 -21.65 -8.47
N VAL A 332 -5.43 -22.40 -9.48
CA VAL A 332 -6.72 -23.12 -9.47
C VAL A 332 -6.55 -24.61 -9.80
N TYR A 333 -5.58 -24.97 -10.65
CA TYR A 333 -5.38 -26.32 -11.15
C TYR A 333 -3.97 -26.82 -10.82
N VAL A 334 -3.88 -28.06 -10.31
CA VAL A 334 -2.60 -28.78 -10.12
C VAL A 334 -2.15 -29.47 -11.42
N SER A 335 -3.09 -29.82 -12.30
CA SER A 335 -2.79 -30.41 -13.62
C SER A 335 -3.88 -30.09 -14.62
N LEU A 336 -3.51 -29.78 -15.87
CA LEU A 336 -4.42 -29.42 -16.95
C LEU A 336 -3.80 -29.81 -18.31
N SER A 337 -4.60 -30.22 -19.30
CA SER A 337 -4.06 -30.55 -20.62
C SER A 337 -3.68 -29.29 -21.43
N LEU A 338 -2.73 -29.44 -22.36
CA LEU A 338 -2.38 -28.37 -23.32
C LEU A 338 -3.60 -27.88 -24.13
N THR A 339 -4.58 -28.76 -24.38
CA THR A 339 -5.84 -28.41 -25.08
C THR A 339 -6.75 -27.55 -24.22
N GLU A 340 -6.93 -27.88 -22.94
CA GLU A 340 -7.72 -27.09 -21.99
C GLU A 340 -7.06 -25.74 -21.68
N ILE A 341 -5.73 -25.71 -21.54
CA ILE A 341 -4.94 -24.47 -21.44
C ILE A 341 -5.16 -23.63 -22.71
N GLY A 342 -5.03 -24.23 -23.90
CA GLY A 342 -5.27 -23.56 -25.18
C GLY A 342 -6.67 -22.94 -25.30
N GLN A 343 -7.71 -23.66 -24.86
CA GLN A 343 -9.08 -23.14 -24.79
C GLN A 343 -9.18 -21.95 -23.81
N ALA A 344 -8.59 -22.06 -22.61
CA ALA A 344 -8.62 -21.01 -21.59
C ALA A 344 -7.88 -19.73 -22.02
N ILE A 345 -6.76 -19.85 -22.75
CA ILE A 345 -5.98 -18.71 -23.28
C ILE A 345 -6.37 -18.32 -24.72
N LYS A 346 -7.37 -18.98 -25.31
CA LYS A 346 -7.84 -18.83 -26.70
C LYS A 346 -6.75 -18.99 -27.79
N VAL A 347 -5.76 -19.83 -27.54
CA VAL A 347 -4.78 -20.24 -28.56
C VAL A 347 -5.19 -21.62 -29.09
N SER A 348 -5.68 -21.64 -30.34
CA SER A 348 -6.25 -22.83 -30.99
C SER A 348 -5.23 -23.92 -31.33
N ASP A 349 -3.93 -23.59 -31.35
CA ASP A 349 -2.84 -24.52 -31.65
C ASP A 349 -2.13 -25.03 -30.38
N PRO A 350 -2.23 -26.32 -30.03
CA PRO A 350 -1.54 -26.89 -28.87
C PRO A 350 0.00 -26.84 -28.96
N ALA A 351 0.60 -26.73 -30.16
CA ALA A 351 2.06 -26.61 -30.28
C ALA A 351 2.56 -25.23 -29.83
N THR A 352 1.84 -24.16 -30.19
CA THR A 352 2.05 -22.80 -29.68
C THR A 352 1.84 -22.74 -28.17
N VAL A 353 0.80 -23.38 -27.63
CA VAL A 353 0.59 -23.49 -26.17
C VAL A 353 1.76 -24.21 -25.50
N ARG A 354 2.26 -25.31 -26.07
CA ARG A 354 3.42 -26.04 -25.54
C ARG A 354 4.66 -25.15 -25.49
N THR A 355 4.97 -24.44 -26.58
CA THR A 355 6.10 -23.50 -26.65
C THR A 355 5.97 -22.36 -25.65
N LEU A 356 4.76 -21.82 -25.43
CA LEU A 356 4.50 -20.81 -24.40
C LEU A 356 4.85 -21.35 -23.00
N ILE A 357 4.29 -22.50 -22.61
CA ILE A 357 4.54 -23.11 -21.30
C ILE A 357 6.03 -23.46 -21.13
N GLN A 358 6.69 -24.00 -22.16
CA GLN A 358 8.13 -24.27 -22.13
C GLN A 358 8.96 -22.99 -21.94
N THR A 359 8.56 -21.88 -22.57
CA THR A 359 9.19 -20.57 -22.38
C THR A 359 9.04 -20.11 -20.93
N MET A 360 7.83 -20.16 -20.37
CA MET A 360 7.56 -19.75 -18.98
C MET A 360 8.28 -20.59 -17.92
N ILE A 361 8.50 -21.88 -18.18
CA ILE A 361 9.34 -22.74 -17.34
C ILE A 361 10.82 -22.32 -17.47
N THR A 362 11.28 -22.03 -18.69
CA THR A 362 12.68 -21.65 -18.96
C THR A 362 13.03 -20.26 -18.40
N THR A 363 12.07 -19.33 -18.35
CA THR A 363 12.24 -18.01 -17.72
C THR A 363 12.02 -18.01 -16.20
N GLY A 364 11.65 -19.15 -15.60
CA GLY A 364 11.37 -19.26 -14.17
C GLY A 364 10.05 -18.62 -13.72
N GLU A 365 9.18 -18.24 -14.65
CA GLU A 365 7.89 -17.61 -14.35
C GLU A 365 6.89 -18.60 -13.74
N ILE A 366 6.91 -19.87 -14.17
CA ILE A 366 6.10 -20.95 -13.59
C ILE A 366 6.93 -22.20 -13.38
N HIS A 367 6.60 -22.93 -12.32
CA HIS A 367 7.17 -24.25 -12.06
C HIS A 367 6.15 -25.29 -12.49
N ALA A 368 6.51 -26.07 -13.51
CA ALA A 368 5.61 -27.03 -14.14
C ALA A 368 6.38 -28.10 -14.91
N THR A 369 5.80 -29.30 -15.01
CA THR A 369 6.31 -30.41 -15.80
C THR A 369 5.33 -30.78 -16.91
N ILE A 370 5.84 -30.98 -18.14
CA ILE A 370 5.02 -31.33 -19.32
C ILE A 370 5.23 -32.82 -19.63
N SER A 371 4.18 -33.61 -19.47
CA SER A 371 4.20 -35.04 -19.79
C SER A 371 4.22 -35.32 -21.31
N PRO A 372 4.71 -36.49 -21.75
CA PRO A 372 4.63 -36.92 -23.15
C PRO A 372 3.19 -36.98 -23.70
N SER A 373 2.19 -37.21 -22.84
CA SER A 373 0.75 -37.23 -23.16
C SER A 373 0.11 -35.84 -23.25
N GLY A 374 0.87 -34.75 -23.09
CA GLY A 374 0.35 -33.39 -23.24
C GLY A 374 -0.43 -32.85 -22.03
N ILE A 375 -0.33 -33.50 -20.86
CA ILE A 375 -0.77 -32.94 -19.58
C ILE A 375 0.37 -32.09 -19.00
N VAL A 376 0.07 -30.85 -18.66
CA VAL A 376 0.93 -29.98 -17.86
C VAL A 376 0.55 -30.18 -16.40
N LYS A 377 1.51 -30.55 -15.56
CA LYS A 377 1.37 -30.56 -14.10
C LYS A 377 2.03 -29.29 -13.58
N PHE A 378 1.28 -28.46 -12.88
CA PHE A 378 1.81 -27.31 -12.15
C PHE A 378 2.37 -27.79 -10.81
N GLU A 379 3.47 -27.18 -10.40
CA GLU A 379 4.19 -27.51 -9.19
C GLU A 379 4.41 -26.21 -8.41
N ASP A 380 4.36 -26.26 -7.09
CA ASP A 380 4.70 -25.10 -6.27
C ASP A 380 6.15 -24.68 -6.61
N PRO A 381 6.45 -23.36 -6.60
CA PRO A 381 7.83 -22.93 -6.80
C PRO A 381 8.71 -23.63 -5.77
N PRO A 382 9.88 -24.17 -6.17
CA PRO A 382 10.81 -24.72 -5.22
C PRO A 382 11.12 -23.60 -4.24
N LEU A 383 10.95 -23.89 -2.95
CA LEU A 383 11.47 -23.08 -1.86
C LEU A 383 12.96 -22.79 -2.20
N GLN A 384 13.29 -21.60 -2.69
CA GLN A 384 14.63 -21.30 -3.23
C GLN A 384 15.58 -20.98 -2.08
N THR A 385 16.80 -21.55 -2.06
CA THR A 385 17.81 -21.07 -1.10
C THR A 385 18.31 -19.74 -1.60
N ILE A 386 18.14 -18.69 -0.79
CA ILE A 386 19.20 -17.68 -0.75
C ILE A 386 20.46 -18.36 -0.22
N ASN A 387 21.47 -18.41 -1.07
CA ASN A 387 22.80 -18.87 -0.72
C ASN A 387 23.51 -17.82 0.15
N GLU A 388 24.56 -18.22 0.84
CA GLU A 388 25.28 -17.38 1.82
C GLU A 388 25.73 -16.04 1.21
N ALA A 389 26.32 -16.06 0.01
CA ALA A 389 26.79 -14.85 -0.68
C ALA A 389 25.66 -13.88 -1.07
N GLU A 390 24.49 -14.40 -1.46
CA GLU A 390 23.31 -13.58 -1.70
C GLU A 390 22.74 -13.04 -0.38
N GLY A 391 22.71 -13.84 0.69
CA GLY A 391 22.32 -13.38 2.02
C GLY A 391 23.21 -12.24 2.54
N GLU A 392 24.52 -12.36 2.37
CA GLU A 392 25.50 -11.31 2.68
C GLU A 392 25.29 -10.05 1.81
N ARG A 393 25.04 -10.21 0.49
CA ARG A 393 24.78 -9.09 -0.42
C ARG A 393 23.56 -8.29 0.03
N LEU A 394 22.47 -8.99 0.38
CA LEU A 394 21.22 -8.38 0.81
C LEU A 394 21.34 -7.72 2.18
N LEU A 395 22.03 -8.36 3.13
CA LEU A 395 22.37 -7.77 4.43
C LEU A 395 23.29 -6.54 4.28
N GLY A 396 24.20 -6.55 3.31
CA GLY A 396 25.05 -5.41 2.96
C GLY A 396 24.25 -4.21 2.45
N LEU A 397 23.26 -4.43 1.57
CA LEU A 397 22.34 -3.38 1.11
C LEU A 397 21.51 -2.80 2.26
N ALA A 398 20.93 -3.65 3.10
CA ALA A 398 20.16 -3.22 4.27
C ALA A 398 21.01 -2.38 5.25
N ARG A 399 22.25 -2.80 5.52
CA ARG A 399 23.21 -2.03 6.33
C ARG A 399 23.53 -0.66 5.72
N ALA A 400 23.74 -0.57 4.41
CA ALA A 400 23.99 0.69 3.72
C ALA A 400 22.79 1.65 3.81
N GLN A 401 21.57 1.15 3.64
CA GLN A 401 20.33 1.91 3.82
C GLN A 401 20.18 2.41 5.26
N CYS A 402 20.40 1.55 6.27
CA CYS A 402 20.38 1.94 7.68
C CYS A 402 21.38 3.06 7.99
N LEU A 403 22.61 2.99 7.46
CA LEU A 403 23.63 4.02 7.64
C LEU A 403 23.24 5.37 7.03
N LYS A 404 22.63 5.40 5.82
CA LYS A 404 22.14 6.65 5.21
C LYS A 404 20.96 7.21 6.01
N LEU A 405 20.04 6.38 6.50
CA LEU A 405 18.94 6.80 7.39
C LEU A 405 19.46 7.41 8.70
N MET A 406 20.44 6.77 9.34
CA MET A 406 21.08 7.29 10.56
C MET A 406 21.83 8.62 10.35
N GLU A 407 22.31 8.91 9.13
CA GLU A 407 22.91 10.22 8.84
C GLU A 407 21.85 11.27 8.53
N LEU A 408 20.79 10.92 7.81
CA LEU A 408 19.65 11.83 7.58
C LEU A 408 18.99 12.25 8.90
N ASP A 409 18.80 11.32 9.85
CA ASP A 409 18.28 11.63 11.19
C ASP A 409 19.18 12.62 11.94
N LYS A 410 20.50 12.40 11.95
CA LYS A 410 21.46 13.36 12.54
C LYS A 410 21.42 14.73 11.86
N GLN A 411 21.16 14.80 10.55
CA GLN A 411 21.04 16.07 9.83
C GLN A 411 19.74 16.81 10.19
N ILE A 412 18.62 16.08 10.31
CA ILE A 412 17.34 16.62 10.80
C ILE A 412 17.50 17.12 12.25
N ALA A 413 18.17 16.36 13.11
CA ALA A 413 18.44 16.73 14.51
C ALA A 413 19.30 18.00 14.66
N LYS A 414 20.25 18.24 13.73
CA LYS A 414 21.02 19.51 13.63
C LYS A 414 20.19 20.67 13.06
N GLY A 415 19.00 20.42 12.51
CA GLY A 415 18.20 21.40 11.79
C GLY A 415 17.67 22.52 12.70
N LYS A 416 17.96 23.77 12.35
CA LYS A 416 17.44 24.97 13.06
C LYS A 416 15.92 24.94 13.32
N PRO A 417 15.05 24.49 12.39
CA PRO A 417 13.62 24.37 12.66
C PRO A 417 13.32 23.38 13.80
N TYR A 418 13.94 22.20 13.78
CA TYR A 418 13.77 21.15 14.79
C TYR A 418 14.26 21.60 16.16
N ILE A 419 15.48 22.16 16.24
CA ILE A 419 16.02 22.76 17.46
C ILE A 419 15.08 23.85 18.00
N SER A 420 14.52 24.70 17.13
CA SER A 420 13.57 25.76 17.53
C SER A 420 12.18 25.27 17.94
N ALA A 421 11.81 24.02 17.61
CA ALA A 421 10.59 23.38 18.06
C ALA A 421 10.82 22.73 19.43
N ALA A 422 11.87 21.92 19.57
CA ALA A 422 12.28 21.28 20.82
C ALA A 422 12.53 22.29 21.94
N LEU A 423 13.12 23.46 21.64
CA LEU A 423 13.29 24.54 22.62
C LEU A 423 11.96 25.13 23.10
N ARG A 424 10.95 25.31 22.23
CA ARG A 424 9.63 25.83 22.64
C ARG A 424 8.86 24.86 23.52
N GLU A 425 8.94 23.56 23.24
CA GLU A 425 8.38 22.52 24.13
C GLU A 425 9.07 22.54 25.50
N ARG A 426 10.37 22.86 25.55
CA ARG A 426 11.14 23.03 26.80
C ARG A 426 10.77 24.32 27.57
N GLU A 427 10.50 25.42 26.86
CA GLU A 427 10.01 26.67 27.47
C GLU A 427 8.57 26.51 28.01
N HIS A 428 7.70 25.78 27.33
CA HIS A 428 6.33 25.53 27.80
C HIS A 428 6.28 24.54 28.99
N SER A 429 7.23 23.61 29.09
CA SER A 429 7.30 22.69 30.24
C SER A 429 7.94 23.31 31.49
N THR A 430 8.62 24.46 31.37
CA THR A 430 9.26 25.16 32.50
C THR A 430 8.40 26.27 33.12
N SER A 431 7.18 26.53 32.62
CA SER A 431 6.30 27.59 33.14
C SER A 431 5.26 27.15 34.17
N GLU A 432 4.94 25.86 34.27
CA GLU A 432 3.89 25.34 35.18
C GLU A 432 4.42 24.67 36.46
N PHE A 433 5.74 24.43 36.59
CA PHE A 433 6.34 23.84 37.80
C PHE A 433 7.51 24.66 38.34
N GLY A 434 7.43 24.99 39.63
CA GLY A 434 8.47 25.75 40.35
C GLY A 434 9.73 24.92 40.66
N PRO A 435 10.84 25.58 41.01
CA PRO A 435 12.16 24.94 41.12
C PRO A 435 12.26 24.03 42.36
N SER A 436 12.22 22.72 42.13
CA SER A 436 12.62 21.70 43.10
C SER A 436 13.28 20.53 42.37
N TYR A 437 14.25 19.88 43.03
CA TYR A 437 15.11 18.82 42.48
C TYR A 437 16.08 19.23 41.36
N MET A 438 17.13 19.97 41.76
CA MET A 438 18.48 19.66 41.28
C MET A 438 18.94 18.37 41.99
N GLY A 439 19.50 17.40 41.27
CA GLY A 439 19.82 16.09 41.83
C GLY A 439 20.68 15.20 40.91
N GLU A 440 21.96 15.55 40.83
CA GLU A 440 23.12 14.73 40.40
C GLU A 440 23.14 14.13 38.96
N GLU A 441 24.35 14.08 38.40
CA GLU A 441 24.65 13.55 37.07
C GLU A 441 25.06 12.07 37.15
N SER A 442 24.62 11.24 36.20
CA SER A 442 25.20 9.91 35.95
C SER A 442 25.02 9.50 34.48
N ASP A 443 26.09 9.04 33.84
CA ASP A 443 26.18 8.86 32.38
C ASP A 443 25.23 7.82 31.76
N TYR A 444 24.37 8.24 30.82
CA TYR A 444 23.86 7.40 29.73
C TYR A 444 23.43 8.26 28.51
N PRO A 445 24.13 8.19 27.36
CA PRO A 445 23.74 8.93 26.14
C PRO A 445 22.64 8.18 25.36
N GLY A 446 21.40 8.22 25.86
CA GLY A 446 20.28 7.40 25.36
C GLY A 446 18.93 8.11 25.24
N ALA A 447 18.90 9.42 24.92
CA ALA A 447 17.67 10.21 24.88
C ALA A 447 16.97 10.20 23.50
N LEU A 448 16.07 9.24 23.28
CA LEU A 448 15.13 9.24 22.15
C LEU A 448 14.09 10.35 22.32
N VAL A 449 14.24 11.45 21.59
CA VAL A 449 13.28 12.57 21.59
C VAL A 449 12.08 12.25 20.68
N THR A 450 10.97 11.83 21.27
CA THR A 450 9.73 11.49 20.55
C THR A 450 9.05 12.73 19.95
N MET A 451 9.17 12.92 18.64
CA MET A 451 8.52 14.04 17.93
C MET A 451 6.98 13.94 17.97
N ARG A 452 6.33 15.02 18.39
CA ARG A 452 4.88 15.22 18.26
C ARG A 452 4.56 16.05 17.01
N SER A 453 3.63 15.59 16.18
CA SER A 453 3.16 16.32 15.00
C SER A 453 1.96 17.22 15.31
N SER A 454 2.20 18.50 15.61
CA SER A 454 1.15 19.49 15.88
C SER A 454 0.51 20.06 14.60
N PRO A 455 -0.83 20.01 14.40
CA PRO A 455 -1.46 20.44 13.16
C PRO A 455 -1.98 21.89 13.21
N LYS A 456 -1.19 22.88 12.77
CA LYS A 456 -1.70 24.20 12.34
C LYS A 456 -0.93 24.74 11.11
N PRO A 457 -1.59 25.43 10.17
CA PRO A 457 -0.95 25.92 8.96
C PRO A 457 -0.25 27.27 9.20
N CYS A 458 1.04 27.33 8.91
CA CYS A 458 1.79 28.57 8.66
C CYS A 458 2.54 28.40 7.33
N GLY A 459 2.56 29.45 6.52
CA GLY A 459 2.99 29.37 5.12
C GLY A 459 4.51 29.42 4.91
N SER A 460 4.90 29.10 3.67
CA SER A 460 6.17 29.48 3.03
C SER A 460 7.47 29.17 3.78
N LEU A 461 7.93 27.92 3.69
CA LEU A 461 9.35 27.60 3.49
C LEU A 461 9.47 26.17 2.90
N SER A 462 10.19 26.05 1.79
CA SER A 462 10.19 24.83 0.96
C SER A 462 11.38 23.93 1.26
N ILE A 463 11.15 22.82 1.98
CA ILE A 463 12.03 21.64 1.97
C ILE A 463 11.13 20.41 1.83
N ILE A 464 11.30 19.68 0.72
CA ILE A 464 10.62 18.41 0.46
C ILE A 464 11.72 17.42 0.07
N LEU A 465 12.08 16.52 1.00
CA LEU A 465 13.06 15.48 0.73
C LEU A 465 12.37 14.28 0.07
N VAL A 466 12.99 13.69 -0.94
CA VAL A 466 12.47 12.53 -1.67
C VAL A 466 12.83 11.25 -0.92
N THR A 467 11.86 10.39 -0.64
CA THR A 467 12.05 9.13 0.11
C THR A 467 11.52 7.94 -0.68
N THR A 468 12.20 7.58 -1.77
CA THR A 468 11.81 6.50 -2.69
C THR A 468 13.04 5.76 -3.23
N MET A 469 13.64 4.86 -2.43
CA MET A 469 14.75 3.96 -2.83
C MET A 469 15.02 2.79 -1.83
N ALA A 470 14.07 2.48 -0.94
CA ALA A 470 14.29 1.62 0.25
C ALA A 470 13.37 0.37 0.33
N GLU A 471 12.91 -0.15 -0.81
CA GLU A 471 12.09 -1.36 -0.88
C GLU A 471 12.47 -2.19 -2.13
N LYS A 472 12.20 -3.51 -2.08
CA LYS A 472 12.46 -4.57 -3.09
C LYS A 472 13.80 -5.32 -2.94
N VAL A 473 13.76 -6.29 -2.05
CA VAL A 473 14.65 -7.46 -2.00
C VAL A 473 13.75 -8.69 -1.93
N ASP A 474 13.78 -9.54 -2.96
CA ASP A 474 12.98 -10.76 -2.99
C ASP A 474 13.68 -11.86 -2.18
N TYR A 475 13.30 -12.02 -0.91
CA TYR A 475 13.85 -13.08 -0.06
C TYR A 475 13.10 -14.40 -0.23
N ILE A 476 13.83 -15.51 -0.35
CA ILE A 476 13.26 -16.85 -0.53
C ILE A 476 13.92 -17.86 0.44
N PRO A 477 13.14 -18.72 1.12
CA PRO A 477 13.65 -19.82 1.93
C PRO A 477 13.64 -21.16 1.17
N LEU A 478 14.54 -22.10 1.50
CA LEU A 478 14.53 -23.50 1.04
C LEU A 478 14.26 -24.46 2.18
N SER A 479 13.39 -25.47 1.96
CA SER A 479 13.42 -26.71 2.74
C SER A 479 12.61 -27.84 2.08
N GLN A 480 13.31 -28.82 1.52
CA GLN A 480 12.85 -30.21 1.61
C GLN A 480 13.04 -30.66 3.07
N GLY A 481 12.24 -31.55 3.67
CA GLY A 481 11.15 -32.35 3.12
C GLY A 481 11.35 -33.82 3.49
N LEU A 482 10.53 -34.37 4.41
CA LEU A 482 10.60 -35.79 4.78
C LEU A 482 9.31 -36.30 5.45
N ARG A 483 8.49 -37.05 4.72
CA ARG A 483 7.61 -38.11 5.26
C ARG A 483 7.17 -39.06 4.15
N ALA A 484 7.29 -40.36 4.42
CA ALA A 484 6.85 -41.45 3.54
C ALA A 484 5.51 -42.05 4.07
N PRO A 485 4.93 -43.11 3.48
CA PRO A 485 3.77 -42.90 2.61
C PRO A 485 2.49 -43.60 3.09
N ALA A 486 1.33 -43.12 2.60
CA ALA A 486 0.05 -43.79 2.78
C ALA A 486 -0.30 -44.69 1.57
N LEU A 487 -0.86 -45.87 1.83
CA LEU A 487 -1.31 -46.82 0.80
C LEU A 487 -2.78 -46.56 0.37
N PRO A 488 -3.20 -46.93 -0.86
CA PRO A 488 -4.45 -46.43 -1.44
C PRO A 488 -5.61 -47.43 -1.51
N GLN A 489 -6.85 -46.96 -1.30
CA GLN A 489 -8.09 -47.57 -1.81
C GLN A 489 -9.22 -46.51 -1.98
N ASN A 490 -10.35 -46.71 -2.68
CA ASN A 490 -10.61 -47.26 -4.03
C ASN A 490 -12.13 -47.10 -4.35
N LYS A 491 -12.54 -46.41 -5.45
CA LYS A 491 -13.92 -46.43 -6.04
C LYS A 491 -15.06 -45.87 -5.14
N THR A 492 -16.30 -45.56 -5.60
CA THR A 492 -16.96 -45.70 -6.93
C THR A 492 -17.94 -44.54 -7.22
N LYS A 493 -18.49 -44.48 -8.46
CA LYS A 493 -19.47 -43.49 -8.96
C LYS A 493 -20.93 -43.81 -8.59
N THR A 494 -21.78 -42.78 -8.58
CA THR A 494 -23.12 -42.77 -9.25
C THR A 494 -23.58 -41.32 -9.53
N SER A 495 -24.62 -41.13 -10.35
CA SER A 495 -25.10 -39.82 -10.84
C SER A 495 -26.65 -39.73 -10.76
N PRO A 496 -27.28 -38.55 -10.97
CA PRO A 496 -28.63 -38.26 -10.47
C PRO A 496 -29.78 -38.65 -11.42
N LEU A 497 -31.01 -38.70 -10.89
CA LEU A 497 -32.23 -38.97 -11.67
C LEU A 497 -33.46 -38.17 -11.19
N VAL A 498 -34.32 -37.85 -12.17
CA VAL A 498 -35.71 -37.32 -12.08
C VAL A 498 -35.92 -35.93 -11.45
N ARG A 499 -36.00 -34.92 -12.33
CA ARG A 499 -37.01 -33.85 -12.24
C ARG A 499 -38.33 -34.36 -12.84
N ALA A 500 -39.42 -34.36 -12.07
CA ALA A 500 -40.83 -34.46 -12.53
C ALA A 500 -41.73 -33.94 -11.38
N ALA A 501 -42.51 -32.86 -11.56
CA ALA A 501 -43.92 -32.87 -12.01
C ALA A 501 -44.92 -33.48 -10.98
N ARG A 502 -46.08 -32.89 -10.63
CA ARG A 502 -46.80 -31.69 -11.15
C ARG A 502 -48.02 -31.33 -10.24
N ILE A 503 -48.25 -30.02 -9.99
CA ILE A 503 -49.57 -29.30 -10.09
C ILE A 503 -50.74 -29.53 -9.07
N LEU A 504 -51.55 -28.46 -8.86
CA LEU A 504 -52.87 -28.30 -8.15
C LEU A 504 -52.91 -28.35 -6.60
N GLY A 505 -53.84 -27.66 -5.89
CA GLY A 505 -54.70 -26.54 -6.33
C GLY A 505 -56.00 -26.25 -5.54
N VAL A 506 -56.09 -25.04 -4.92
CA VAL A 506 -57.32 -24.26 -4.56
C VAL A 506 -58.22 -24.76 -3.40
N ALA A 507 -58.93 -23.83 -2.74
CA ALA A 507 -59.61 -23.96 -1.43
C ALA A 507 -61.16 -23.86 -1.48
N ALA A 508 -61.87 -24.23 -0.37
CA ALA A 508 -63.18 -23.68 0.00
C ALA A 508 -63.68 -23.97 1.45
N ILE A 509 -64.05 -22.90 2.18
CA ILE A 509 -65.25 -22.67 3.02
C ILE A 509 -65.79 -23.76 3.99
N MET A 510 -65.93 -23.41 5.29
CA MET A 510 -67.03 -23.74 6.25
C MET A 510 -66.78 -22.98 7.58
N LEU A 511 -67.75 -22.82 8.51
CA LEU A 511 -68.83 -21.82 8.55
C LEU A 511 -69.40 -21.69 9.99
N LEU A 512 -69.82 -20.48 10.41
CA LEU A 512 -70.70 -20.16 11.59
C LEU A 512 -70.13 -20.37 13.03
N GLY A 513 -70.52 -19.58 14.04
CA GLY A 513 -71.36 -18.36 14.04
C GLY A 513 -71.81 -17.87 15.45
N ILE A 514 -72.77 -16.92 15.48
CA ILE A 514 -73.58 -16.42 16.64
C ILE A 514 -72.82 -15.42 17.59
N ARG A 515 -73.13 -14.10 17.62
CA ARG A 515 -74.25 -13.29 18.21
C ARG A 515 -74.17 -13.10 19.76
N ALA A 516 -74.48 -11.95 20.38
CA ALA A 516 -74.90 -10.61 19.89
C ALA A 516 -74.07 -9.47 20.58
N VAL A 517 -74.48 -8.32 21.17
CA VAL A 517 -75.75 -7.63 21.61
C VAL A 517 -75.52 -6.08 21.51
N LEU A 518 -76.56 -5.23 21.60
CA LEU A 518 -76.50 -3.75 21.75
C LEU A 518 -77.54 -3.26 22.80
N PRO A 519 -77.31 -2.13 23.52
CA PRO A 519 -77.87 -0.81 23.15
C PRO A 519 -76.83 0.35 23.30
N SER A 520 -76.70 1.39 22.46
CA SER A 520 -77.61 2.35 21.76
C SER A 520 -77.76 3.71 22.48
N GLY A 521 -77.54 4.82 21.74
CA GLY A 521 -77.60 6.20 22.25
C GLY A 521 -77.31 7.27 21.18
N SER A 522 -78.28 8.16 20.92
CA SER A 522 -78.33 9.23 19.88
C SER A 522 -76.99 9.95 19.62
N VAL A 523 -76.40 10.04 18.41
CA VAL A 523 -76.87 10.59 17.12
C VAL A 523 -76.95 12.13 17.06
N SER A 524 -75.93 12.75 16.44
CA SER A 524 -76.08 14.00 15.66
C SER A 524 -75.07 14.09 14.49
N ARG A 525 -75.63 14.04 13.28
CA ARG A 525 -75.15 14.44 11.94
C ARG A 525 -74.09 15.57 11.88
N LEU A 526 -73.25 15.68 10.83
CA LEU A 526 -72.82 14.75 9.76
C LEU A 526 -71.59 15.37 9.03
N GLY A 527 -70.55 14.60 8.71
CA GLY A 527 -69.40 15.09 7.95
C GLY A 527 -68.50 13.94 7.47
N ARG A 528 -68.62 13.54 6.20
CA ARG A 528 -67.88 12.39 5.64
C ARG A 528 -66.53 12.80 5.07
N ALA A 529 -65.45 12.27 5.65
CA ALA A 529 -64.24 11.88 4.92
C ALA A 529 -63.71 10.59 5.56
N ALA A 530 -63.20 9.65 4.75
CA ALA A 530 -62.86 8.29 5.19
C ALA A 530 -61.38 8.14 5.62
N GLY A 531 -61.06 7.03 6.30
CA GLY A 531 -59.68 6.55 6.46
C GLY A 531 -59.20 6.40 7.90
N CYS A 532 -59.76 5.44 8.65
CA CYS A 532 -59.21 5.08 9.96
C CYS A 532 -58.01 4.13 9.82
N GLY A 533 -56.90 4.44 10.51
CA GLY A 533 -55.72 3.59 10.63
C GLY A 533 -54.92 3.97 11.88
N SER A 534 -55.04 3.17 12.93
CA SER A 534 -54.67 3.56 14.30
C SER A 534 -53.20 3.99 14.47
N HIS A 535 -52.98 5.27 14.77
CA HIS A 535 -51.68 5.76 15.27
C HIS A 535 -51.38 5.20 16.67
N ARG A 536 -50.71 4.05 16.73
CA ARG A 536 -50.14 3.52 17.97
C ARG A 536 -48.96 4.41 18.40
N LYS A 537 -49.23 5.44 19.20
CA LYS A 537 -48.20 6.32 19.77
C LYS A 537 -47.22 5.51 20.63
N LEU A 538 -46.03 5.22 20.10
CA LEU A 538 -44.86 4.92 20.93
C LEU A 538 -44.33 6.24 21.51
N VAL A 539 -44.93 6.65 22.64
CA VAL A 539 -44.49 7.81 23.42
C VAL A 539 -44.43 7.41 24.89
N HIS A 540 -43.20 7.36 25.42
CA HIS A 540 -42.86 7.28 26.85
C HIS A 540 -43.77 6.43 27.77
N ASP A 541 -43.68 5.10 27.67
CA ASP A 541 -43.80 4.27 28.88
C ASP A 541 -42.39 4.04 29.44
N SER A 542 -42.16 4.44 30.69
CA SER A 542 -40.88 4.26 31.39
C SER A 542 -40.53 2.79 31.64
N LYS A 543 -41.48 1.85 31.51
CA LYS A 543 -41.29 0.41 31.66
C LYS A 543 -40.79 -0.29 30.37
N LEU A 544 -40.63 0.44 29.27
CA LEU A 544 -40.18 -0.09 27.96
C LEU A 544 -38.75 0.34 27.56
N LYS A 545 -37.90 0.74 28.51
CA LYS A 545 -36.48 0.98 28.24
C LYS A 545 -35.67 -0.32 28.30
N LEU A 546 -34.70 -0.44 27.40
CA LEU A 546 -33.62 -1.45 27.50
C LEU A 546 -32.64 -1.06 28.62
N PRO A 547 -31.88 -2.03 29.19
CA PRO A 547 -30.83 -1.73 30.15
C PRO A 547 -29.76 -0.82 29.51
N SER A 548 -29.38 0.26 30.21
CA SER A 548 -28.20 1.07 29.85
C SER A 548 -26.90 0.47 30.36
N HIS A 549 -26.99 -0.40 31.37
CA HIS A 549 -25.87 -1.10 31.99
C HIS A 549 -26.30 -2.51 32.39
N TYR A 550 -25.35 -3.43 32.51
CA TYR A 550 -25.50 -4.73 33.13
C TYR A 550 -24.64 -4.82 34.39
N THR A 551 -25.13 -5.56 35.39
CA THR A 551 -24.38 -5.83 36.62
C THR A 551 -23.53 -7.09 36.47
N LEU A 552 -22.22 -6.98 36.69
CA LEU A 552 -21.30 -8.13 36.73
C LEU A 552 -21.34 -8.84 38.08
N PRO A 553 -20.80 -10.08 38.21
CA PRO A 553 -20.77 -10.81 39.48
C PRO A 553 -20.02 -10.09 40.63
N SER A 554 -19.17 -9.12 40.31
CA SER A 554 -18.48 -8.22 41.24
C SER A 554 -19.37 -7.10 41.82
N GLY A 555 -20.52 -6.84 41.21
CA GLY A 555 -21.38 -5.67 41.48
C GLY A 555 -21.10 -4.45 40.59
N ASP A 556 -19.98 -4.44 39.86
CA ASP A 556 -19.66 -3.38 38.89
C ASP A 556 -20.71 -3.30 37.76
N GLN A 557 -20.93 -2.09 37.24
CA GLN A 557 -21.94 -1.81 36.20
C GLN A 557 -21.26 -1.49 34.86
N ILE A 558 -21.31 -2.43 33.92
CA ILE A 558 -20.75 -2.26 32.57
C ILE A 558 -21.83 -1.71 31.63
N PRO A 559 -21.58 -0.64 30.85
CA PRO A 559 -22.55 -0.11 29.88
C PRO A 559 -22.98 -1.16 28.84
N SER A 560 -24.23 -1.08 28.38
CA SER A 560 -24.76 -2.05 27.40
C SER A 560 -24.33 -1.80 25.96
N VAL A 561 -23.76 -0.62 25.67
CA VAL A 561 -23.25 -0.21 24.35
C VAL A 561 -21.87 0.42 24.53
N ALA A 562 -20.87 -0.09 23.82
CA ALA A 562 -19.49 0.42 23.85
C ALA A 562 -19.05 0.97 22.49
N LEU A 563 -18.03 1.82 22.49
CA LEU A 563 -17.24 2.05 21.28
C LEU A 563 -16.32 0.83 21.09
N GLY A 564 -16.72 -0.08 20.21
CA GLY A 564 -15.88 -1.20 19.78
C GLY A 564 -14.63 -0.67 19.06
N ALA A 565 -13.44 -1.12 19.50
CA ALA A 565 -12.19 -0.52 19.06
C ALA A 565 -12.02 -0.49 17.54
N ILE A 566 -11.29 0.54 17.10
CA ILE A 566 -10.87 0.69 15.72
C ILE A 566 -9.35 0.43 15.68
N PRO A 567 -8.90 -0.82 15.47
CA PRO A 567 -7.50 -1.12 15.25
C PRO A 567 -6.86 -0.24 14.19
N LEU A 568 -5.65 0.21 14.50
CA LEU A 568 -4.84 1.04 13.61
C LEU A 568 -4.40 0.23 12.38
N PHE A 569 -4.38 0.89 11.23
CA PHE A 569 -3.33 0.60 10.27
C PHE A 569 -1.99 0.98 10.91
N LEU A 570 -1.20 -0.03 11.26
CA LEU A 570 0.19 0.02 10.86
C LEU A 570 0.23 -0.01 9.32
N ASN A 571 1.05 0.86 8.73
CA ASN A 571 1.65 0.54 7.44
C ASN A 571 2.51 -0.73 7.61
N GLN A 572 2.74 -1.50 6.54
CA GLN A 572 3.61 -2.69 6.62
C GLN A 572 5.11 -2.31 6.70
N ASP A 573 5.39 -1.01 6.60
CA ASP A 573 6.66 -0.39 6.27
C ASP A 573 7.32 0.30 7.50
N LEU A 574 6.79 0.11 8.72
CA LEU A 574 7.32 0.68 9.98
C LEU A 574 7.37 -0.30 11.18
N VAL A 575 7.37 -1.61 10.94
CA VAL A 575 7.75 -2.61 11.96
C VAL A 575 8.66 -3.65 11.30
N SER A 576 9.97 -3.41 11.34
CA SER A 576 11.00 -4.36 10.91
C SER A 576 11.44 -5.32 12.03
N ASP A 577 10.78 -5.30 13.18
CA ASP A 577 10.98 -6.29 14.24
C ASP A 577 10.20 -7.57 13.93
N SER A 578 10.93 -8.69 13.87
CA SER A 578 10.47 -9.96 13.30
C SER A 578 9.56 -10.77 14.23
N GLN A 579 8.49 -10.17 14.74
CA GLN A 579 7.49 -10.83 15.57
C GLN A 579 6.05 -10.46 15.14
N PHE A 580 5.16 -11.44 15.25
CA PHE A 580 3.71 -11.41 14.92
C PHE A 580 3.34 -11.47 13.43
N VAL A 581 2.99 -12.69 13.01
CA VAL A 581 2.40 -13.02 11.71
C VAL A 581 1.10 -12.28 11.41
N ASN A 582 0.89 -12.00 10.12
CA ASN A 582 -0.36 -11.64 9.46
C ASN A 582 -1.62 -12.17 10.16
N SER A 583 -2.19 -11.37 11.06
CA SER A 583 -3.43 -11.70 11.74
C SER A 583 -4.62 -11.40 10.83
N LEU A 584 -5.51 -12.39 10.67
CA LEU A 584 -6.55 -12.38 9.65
C LEU A 584 -7.62 -11.30 9.87
N GLY A 585 -8.21 -10.85 8.75
CA GLY A 585 -9.62 -10.51 8.76
C GLY A 585 -10.04 -9.15 9.32
N THR A 586 -9.62 -8.07 8.66
CA THR A 586 -10.49 -6.87 8.43
C THR A 586 -10.61 -5.82 9.55
N TRP A 587 -9.46 -5.25 9.91
CA TRP A 587 -9.27 -4.39 11.07
C TRP A 587 -8.57 -3.07 10.66
N LYS A 588 -9.33 -2.01 10.31
CA LYS A 588 -8.78 -0.83 9.61
C LYS A 588 -9.37 0.54 10.03
N ALA A 589 -8.52 1.44 10.55
CA ALA A 589 -8.55 2.88 10.24
C ALA A 589 -7.13 3.49 10.32
N PRO A 590 -6.83 4.62 9.65
CA PRO A 590 -5.55 5.31 9.77
C PRO A 590 -5.26 5.86 11.18
N ARG A 591 -3.97 5.98 11.51
CA ARG A 591 -3.46 6.72 12.68
C ARG A 591 -4.06 8.13 12.76
N GLY A 592 -4.49 8.54 13.95
CA GLY A 592 -5.22 9.78 14.23
C GLY A 592 -6.75 9.68 14.16
N GLN A 593 -7.32 8.73 13.41
CA GLN A 593 -8.79 8.60 13.31
C GLN A 593 -9.42 7.88 14.52
N VAL A 594 -8.62 7.18 15.33
CA VAL A 594 -9.15 6.45 16.50
C VAL A 594 -9.34 7.41 17.66
N GLY A 595 -8.38 8.30 17.91
CA GLY A 595 -8.50 9.35 18.92
C GLY A 595 -9.66 10.30 18.66
N ASP A 596 -9.89 10.67 17.40
CA ASP A 596 -11.04 11.49 17.02
C ASP A 596 -12.38 10.74 17.12
N ALA A 597 -12.41 9.43 16.83
CA ALA A 597 -13.58 8.59 17.08
C ALA A 597 -13.87 8.43 18.59
N VAL A 598 -12.84 8.25 19.43
CA VAL A 598 -12.95 8.21 20.90
C VAL A 598 -13.48 9.53 21.45
N LYS A 599 -12.88 10.67 21.08
CA LYS A 599 -13.36 12.01 21.48
C LYS A 599 -14.82 12.24 21.05
N THR A 600 -15.18 11.80 19.84
CA THR A 600 -16.56 11.87 19.34
C THR A 600 -17.52 11.02 20.17
N ALA A 601 -17.16 9.77 20.48
CA ALA A 601 -17.99 8.86 21.29
C ALA A 601 -18.17 9.36 22.73
N LEU A 602 -17.09 9.80 23.38
CA LEU A 602 -17.12 10.36 24.74
C LEU A 602 -18.00 11.61 24.81
N LYS A 603 -17.97 12.46 23.78
CA LYS A 603 -18.86 13.62 23.62
C LYS A 603 -20.31 13.23 23.33
N ALA A 604 -20.54 12.17 22.54
CA ALA A 604 -21.87 11.65 22.24
C ALA A 604 -22.55 10.96 23.44
N GLY A 605 -21.78 10.61 24.48
CA GLY A 605 -22.28 10.02 25.73
C GLY A 605 -21.81 8.60 26.01
N TYR A 606 -20.95 8.01 25.17
CA TYR A 606 -20.33 6.72 25.49
C TYR A 606 -19.48 6.83 26.76
N ARG A 607 -19.52 5.78 27.57
CA ARG A 607 -18.63 5.61 28.73
C ARG A 607 -17.86 4.30 28.72
N HIS A 608 -18.12 3.42 27.75
CA HIS A 608 -17.36 2.17 27.56
C HIS A 608 -16.55 2.25 26.28
N ILE A 609 -15.23 2.09 26.42
CA ILE A 609 -14.27 1.94 25.33
C ILE A 609 -13.72 0.53 25.40
N ASP A 610 -13.89 -0.24 24.33
CA ASP A 610 -13.22 -1.52 24.14
C ASP A 610 -11.90 -1.32 23.38
N GLY A 611 -10.86 -2.06 23.77
CA GLY A 611 -9.52 -2.04 23.19
C GLY A 611 -8.88 -3.43 23.19
N ALA A 612 -7.63 -3.53 22.75
CA ALA A 612 -6.79 -4.72 22.85
C ALA A 612 -5.33 -4.34 22.54
N TRP A 613 -4.36 -4.97 23.20
CA TRP A 613 -2.93 -4.74 22.97
C TRP A 613 -2.54 -4.79 21.48
N ILE A 614 -3.02 -5.83 20.77
CA ILE A 614 -2.73 -6.05 19.34
C ILE A 614 -3.28 -4.98 18.40
N TYR A 615 -4.23 -4.14 18.86
CA TYR A 615 -4.76 -3.03 18.05
C TYR A 615 -3.78 -1.86 17.94
N ARG A 616 -2.69 -1.85 18.74
CA ARG A 616 -1.56 -0.91 18.71
C ARG A 616 -1.99 0.57 18.61
N ASN A 617 -3.08 0.89 19.31
CA ASN A 617 -3.73 2.21 19.33
C ASN A 617 -3.94 2.74 20.77
N GLU A 618 -3.50 2.02 21.80
CA GLU A 618 -3.78 2.32 23.21
C GLU A 618 -3.23 3.68 23.65
N GLU A 619 -2.09 4.12 23.11
CA GLU A 619 -1.55 5.48 23.34
C GLU A 619 -2.45 6.58 22.76
N GLU A 620 -2.98 6.37 21.54
CA GLU A 620 -3.90 7.30 20.88
C GLU A 620 -5.25 7.36 21.63
N VAL A 621 -5.70 6.23 22.18
CA VAL A 621 -6.90 6.13 23.03
C VAL A 621 -6.69 6.81 24.38
N GLY A 622 -5.57 6.57 25.07
CA GLY A 622 -5.25 7.21 26.36
C GLY A 622 -5.13 8.72 26.25
N GLN A 623 -4.48 9.21 25.19
CA GLN A 623 -4.40 10.64 24.89
C GLN A 623 -5.78 11.23 24.56
N ALA A 624 -6.62 10.53 23.79
CA ALA A 624 -7.98 10.98 23.47
C ALA A 624 -8.93 11.01 24.68
N ILE A 625 -8.79 10.07 25.61
CA ILE A 625 -9.48 10.09 26.92
C ILE A 625 -9.07 11.35 27.69
N LYS A 626 -7.77 11.62 27.80
CA LYS A 626 -7.22 12.79 28.50
C LYS A 626 -7.69 14.11 27.87
N GLU A 627 -7.70 14.20 26.55
CA GLU A 627 -8.24 15.36 25.80
C GLU A 627 -9.75 15.56 25.95
N SER A 628 -10.51 14.51 26.29
CA SER A 628 -11.98 14.59 26.42
C SER A 628 -12.45 15.31 27.69
N GLY A 629 -11.60 15.39 28.72
CA GLY A 629 -11.97 15.91 30.05
C GLY A 629 -12.96 15.04 30.83
N VAL A 630 -13.20 13.79 30.44
CA VAL A 630 -14.04 12.84 31.21
C VAL A 630 -13.20 12.16 32.30
N ASP A 631 -13.66 12.20 33.55
CA ASP A 631 -13.01 11.55 34.68
C ASP A 631 -12.83 10.05 34.45
N ARG A 632 -11.62 9.52 34.69
CA ARG A 632 -11.30 8.08 34.55
C ARG A 632 -12.26 7.16 35.32
N LYS A 633 -12.79 7.62 36.46
CA LYS A 633 -13.73 6.88 37.32
C LYS A 633 -15.11 6.64 36.66
N ASP A 634 -15.47 7.48 35.69
CA ASP A 634 -16.76 7.46 34.99
C ASP A 634 -16.67 6.67 33.67
N LEU A 635 -15.49 6.11 33.37
CA LEU A 635 -15.19 5.32 32.17
C LEU A 635 -15.03 3.84 32.50
N TRP A 636 -15.51 3.00 31.60
CA TRP A 636 -15.20 1.57 31.51
C TRP A 636 -14.17 1.35 30.40
N LEU A 637 -12.97 0.90 30.77
CA LEU A 637 -11.91 0.54 29.84
C LEU A 637 -11.71 -0.98 29.81
N THR A 638 -11.98 -1.59 28.65
CA THR A 638 -11.63 -2.99 28.36
C THR A 638 -10.34 -3.03 27.53
N SER A 639 -9.39 -3.91 27.89
CA SER A 639 -8.35 -4.36 26.94
C SER A 639 -8.23 -5.89 26.95
N LYS A 640 -7.34 -6.45 26.12
CA LYS A 640 -7.21 -7.90 25.89
C LYS A 640 -5.76 -8.34 25.79
N LEU A 641 -5.41 -9.38 26.56
CA LEU A 641 -4.14 -10.09 26.53
C LEU A 641 -3.98 -10.83 25.20
N TRP A 642 -2.87 -10.61 24.50
CA TRP A 642 -2.59 -11.23 23.20
C TRP A 642 -1.88 -12.59 23.33
N ASN A 643 -2.09 -13.44 22.34
CA ASN A 643 -1.83 -14.89 22.36
C ASN A 643 -0.42 -15.31 22.80
N SER A 644 0.63 -14.55 22.48
CA SER A 644 2.02 -14.86 22.88
C SER A 644 2.34 -14.58 24.35
N PHE A 645 1.48 -13.88 25.08
CA PHE A 645 1.73 -13.44 26.45
C PHE A 645 0.92 -14.24 27.48
N HIS A 646 0.58 -15.49 27.16
CA HIS A 646 -0.26 -16.33 28.02
C HIS A 646 0.49 -16.94 29.22
N LYS A 647 1.83 -16.90 29.25
CA LYS A 647 2.63 -17.43 30.37
C LYS A 647 2.49 -16.50 31.60
N PRO A 648 2.37 -17.02 32.84
CA PRO A 648 2.20 -16.19 34.05
C PRO A 648 3.22 -15.05 34.25
N GLU A 649 4.44 -15.23 33.76
CA GLU A 649 5.54 -14.27 33.77
C GLU A 649 5.34 -13.10 32.79
N ASP A 650 4.70 -13.32 31.64
CA ASP A 650 4.56 -12.35 30.55
C ASP A 650 3.38 -11.37 30.76
N ILE A 651 2.33 -11.82 31.48
CA ILE A 651 1.03 -11.11 31.58
C ILE A 651 1.13 -9.77 32.30
N GLU A 652 1.92 -9.69 33.37
CA GLU A 652 1.99 -8.48 34.21
C GLU A 652 2.80 -7.34 33.56
N PRO A 653 3.99 -7.58 32.97
CA PRO A 653 4.68 -6.58 32.17
C PRO A 653 3.84 -6.03 31.01
N VAL A 654 3.10 -6.89 30.30
CA VAL A 654 2.25 -6.49 29.17
C VAL A 654 1.02 -5.68 29.62
N LEU A 655 0.44 -6.03 30.78
CA LEU A 655 -0.61 -5.20 31.38
C LEU A 655 -0.07 -3.82 31.79
N ASP A 656 1.13 -3.76 32.39
CA ASP A 656 1.73 -2.49 32.81
C ASP A 656 2.09 -1.59 31.62
N GLU A 657 2.45 -2.17 30.46
CA GLU A 657 2.55 -1.47 29.18
C GLU A 657 1.21 -0.86 28.74
N THR A 658 0.14 -1.68 28.70
CA THR A 658 -1.21 -1.22 28.33
C THR A 658 -1.73 -0.11 29.27
N LEU A 659 -1.52 -0.26 30.59
CA LEU A 659 -1.89 0.74 31.60
C LEU A 659 -1.15 2.07 31.37
N ARG A 660 0.16 2.00 31.10
CA ARG A 660 1.00 3.16 30.74
C ARG A 660 0.50 3.86 29.47
N HIS A 661 0.20 3.11 28.41
CA HIS A 661 -0.29 3.67 27.15
C HIS A 661 -1.67 4.33 27.29
N LEU A 662 -2.59 3.69 27.99
CA LEU A 662 -3.92 4.23 28.31
C LEU A 662 -3.89 5.36 29.36
N GLN A 663 -2.72 5.68 29.93
CA GLN A 663 -2.50 6.69 30.97
C GLN A 663 -3.40 6.47 32.22
N THR A 664 -3.55 5.22 32.65
CA THR A 664 -4.42 4.78 33.76
C THR A 664 -3.70 3.82 34.71
N SER A 665 -4.07 3.80 35.99
CA SER A 665 -3.52 2.84 36.98
C SER A 665 -4.27 1.50 37.03
N TYR A 666 -5.44 1.39 36.42
CA TYR A 666 -6.23 0.15 36.36
C TYR A 666 -7.07 0.02 35.07
N LEU A 667 -7.45 -1.21 34.74
CA LEU A 667 -8.51 -1.55 33.77
C LEU A 667 -9.80 -1.98 34.48
N ASP A 668 -10.95 -1.71 33.89
CA ASP A 668 -12.25 -2.17 34.41
C ASP A 668 -12.52 -3.62 33.98
N LEU A 669 -12.06 -4.00 32.79
CA LEU A 669 -12.12 -5.36 32.26
C LEU A 669 -10.81 -5.71 31.52
N TYR A 670 -10.27 -6.90 31.78
CA TYR A 670 -9.19 -7.47 30.98
C TYR A 670 -9.55 -8.89 30.52
N LEU A 671 -9.42 -9.15 29.22
CA LEU A 671 -9.84 -10.41 28.60
C LEU A 671 -8.66 -11.20 28.05
N ILE A 672 -8.71 -12.53 28.11
CA ILE A 672 -7.89 -13.38 27.22
C ILE A 672 -8.46 -13.24 25.79
N HIS A 673 -7.71 -12.71 24.82
CA HIS A 673 -8.25 -12.34 23.50
C HIS A 673 -8.70 -13.56 22.67
N TRP A 674 -7.98 -14.68 22.77
CA TRP A 674 -8.29 -15.93 22.06
C TRP A 674 -7.99 -17.13 22.96
N PRO A 675 -8.70 -18.26 22.81
CA PRO A 675 -8.43 -19.48 23.57
C PRO A 675 -7.14 -20.23 23.14
N VAL A 676 -6.22 -19.56 22.44
CA VAL A 676 -5.01 -20.16 21.86
C VAL A 676 -3.79 -19.39 22.34
N ALA A 677 -2.90 -20.08 23.05
CA ALA A 677 -1.59 -19.57 23.46
C ALA A 677 -0.56 -19.76 22.33
N PHE A 678 0.35 -18.82 22.15
CA PHE A 678 1.51 -18.99 21.27
C PHE A 678 2.80 -19.10 22.09
N LYS A 679 3.76 -19.87 21.57
CA LYS A 679 5.16 -19.85 22.00
C LYS A 679 5.91 -18.71 21.31
N GLU A 680 7.19 -18.58 21.63
CA GLU A 680 8.12 -17.77 20.83
C GLU A 680 7.97 -18.12 19.34
N PRO A 681 7.88 -17.12 18.44
CA PRO A 681 7.84 -17.34 17.00
C PRO A 681 9.02 -18.20 16.52
N GLY A 682 8.82 -18.96 15.45
CA GLY A 682 9.95 -19.68 14.84
C GLY A 682 10.98 -18.73 14.20
N PRO A 683 12.14 -19.25 13.77
CA PRO A 683 13.20 -18.44 13.13
C PRO A 683 12.72 -17.62 11.92
N ASN A 684 11.66 -18.07 11.26
CA ASN A 684 11.02 -17.41 10.11
C ASN A 684 9.78 -16.57 10.51
N GLY A 685 9.62 -16.25 11.80
CA GLY A 685 8.47 -15.54 12.36
C GLY A 685 7.18 -16.36 12.50
N GLU A 686 7.19 -17.65 12.13
CA GLU A 686 6.00 -18.52 12.08
C GLU A 686 5.25 -18.63 13.42
N ILE A 687 3.90 -18.72 13.37
CA ILE A 687 3.08 -18.97 14.57
C ILE A 687 3.35 -20.39 15.06
N ARG A 688 3.73 -20.52 16.33
CA ARG A 688 3.89 -21.78 17.05
C ARG A 688 2.90 -21.81 18.19
N VAL A 689 1.86 -22.65 18.10
CA VAL A 689 0.87 -22.78 19.16
C VAL A 689 1.45 -23.52 20.37
N ASP A 690 1.17 -23.03 21.57
CA ASP A 690 1.38 -23.81 22.78
C ASP A 690 0.15 -24.67 23.08
N HIS A 691 0.17 -25.91 22.60
CA HIS A 691 -0.94 -26.84 22.78
C HIS A 691 -1.26 -27.13 24.26
N GLU A 692 -0.27 -27.10 25.15
CA GLU A 692 -0.49 -27.35 26.58
C GLU A 692 -1.26 -26.20 27.23
N LEU A 693 -0.80 -24.97 27.02
CA LEU A 693 -1.43 -23.76 27.57
C LEU A 693 -2.71 -23.34 26.82
N THR A 694 -2.92 -23.85 25.60
CA THR A 694 -4.16 -23.72 24.81
C THR A 694 -5.28 -24.63 25.32
N GLU A 695 -4.98 -25.89 25.64
CA GLU A 695 -5.98 -26.80 26.23
C GLU A 695 -6.18 -26.57 27.74
N ASN A 696 -5.17 -26.05 28.44
CA ASN A 696 -5.22 -25.70 29.85
C ASN A 696 -4.86 -24.22 30.12
N PRO A 697 -5.79 -23.28 29.95
CA PRO A 697 -5.57 -21.85 30.23
C PRO A 697 -5.56 -21.49 31.73
N LEU A 698 -5.60 -22.47 32.65
CA LEU A 698 -5.64 -22.21 34.09
C LEU A 698 -4.42 -21.44 34.65
N PRO A 699 -3.16 -21.63 34.16
CA PRO A 699 -2.02 -20.83 34.60
C PRO A 699 -2.20 -19.35 34.26
N THR A 700 -2.59 -19.06 33.02
CA THR A 700 -2.96 -17.70 32.54
C THR A 700 -4.05 -17.10 33.42
N TRP A 701 -5.11 -17.87 33.71
CA TRP A 701 -6.24 -17.42 34.52
C TRP A 701 -5.85 -17.09 35.97
N LYS A 702 -5.08 -17.96 36.64
CA LYS A 702 -4.61 -17.73 38.01
C LYS A 702 -3.75 -16.46 38.13
N LYS A 703 -2.98 -16.10 37.10
CA LYS A 703 -2.25 -14.83 37.06
C LYS A 703 -3.17 -13.62 36.88
N LEU A 704 -4.24 -13.75 36.09
CA LEU A 704 -5.27 -12.71 36.00
C LEU A 704 -5.99 -12.50 37.34
N GLU A 705 -6.27 -13.56 38.10
CA GLU A 705 -6.82 -13.45 39.47
C GLU A 705 -5.86 -12.73 40.44
N GLU A 706 -4.55 -12.98 40.34
CA GLU A 706 -3.52 -12.26 41.10
C GLU A 706 -3.53 -10.75 40.78
N LEU A 707 -3.72 -10.39 39.51
CA LEU A 707 -3.73 -9.00 39.04
C LEU A 707 -5.02 -8.25 39.44
N VAL A 708 -6.13 -8.96 39.65
CA VAL A 708 -7.32 -8.42 40.32
C VAL A 708 -7.04 -8.17 41.80
N ALA A 709 -6.40 -9.12 42.50
CA ALA A 709 -6.03 -8.94 43.91
C ALA A 709 -5.00 -7.79 44.13
N LYS A 710 -4.19 -7.49 43.12
CA LYS A 710 -3.29 -6.31 43.06
C LYS A 710 -3.99 -4.99 42.70
N GLY A 711 -5.27 -5.01 42.32
CA GLY A 711 -6.04 -3.82 41.94
C GLY A 711 -5.71 -3.22 40.56
N LYS A 712 -4.84 -3.88 39.76
CA LYS A 712 -4.53 -3.46 38.38
C LYS A 712 -5.69 -3.73 37.40
N ILE A 713 -6.56 -4.67 37.75
CA ILE A 713 -7.77 -5.04 37.00
C ILE A 713 -8.94 -5.11 37.98
N ARG A 714 -10.14 -4.64 37.59
CA ARG A 714 -11.36 -4.90 38.38
C ARG A 714 -12.02 -6.23 38.04
N ASN A 715 -12.28 -6.48 36.76
CA ASN A 715 -12.98 -7.66 36.27
C ASN A 715 -12.14 -8.40 35.23
N ILE A 716 -12.22 -9.73 35.23
CA ILE A 716 -11.53 -10.57 34.25
C ILE A 716 -12.52 -11.43 33.46
N GLY A 717 -12.19 -11.68 32.20
CA GLY A 717 -13.03 -12.42 31.27
C GLY A 717 -12.23 -13.06 30.15
N VAL A 718 -12.93 -13.56 29.15
CA VAL A 718 -12.35 -14.22 27.98
C VAL A 718 -12.94 -13.67 26.68
N SER A 719 -12.37 -14.04 25.56
CA SER A 719 -12.89 -13.71 24.23
C SER A 719 -12.64 -14.88 23.28
N ASN A 720 -13.63 -15.14 22.42
CA ASN A 720 -13.64 -16.27 21.48
C ASN A 720 -13.65 -17.67 22.12
N PHE A 721 -14.05 -17.79 23.39
CA PHE A 721 -14.20 -19.11 24.03
C PHE A 721 -15.58 -19.70 23.69
N ASN A 722 -15.60 -20.97 23.28
CA ASN A 722 -16.83 -21.74 23.07
C ASN A 722 -17.31 -22.43 24.36
N VAL A 723 -18.46 -23.10 24.32
CA VAL A 723 -19.07 -23.77 25.48
C VAL A 723 -18.15 -24.81 26.14
N ARG A 724 -17.42 -25.61 25.37
CA ARG A 724 -16.46 -26.59 25.90
C ARG A 724 -15.32 -25.91 26.66
N ARG A 725 -14.67 -24.90 26.08
CA ARG A 725 -13.53 -24.21 26.70
C ARG A 725 -13.96 -23.37 27.92
N LEU A 726 -15.15 -22.77 27.88
CA LEU A 726 -15.76 -22.12 29.05
C LEU A 726 -16.05 -23.13 30.17
N THR A 727 -16.63 -24.29 29.84
CA THR A 727 -16.94 -25.33 30.82
C THR A 727 -15.68 -25.91 31.45
N ASN A 728 -14.62 -26.15 30.67
CA ASN A 728 -13.31 -26.58 31.17
C ASN A 728 -12.74 -25.60 32.19
N LEU A 729 -12.60 -24.32 31.81
CA LEU A 729 -12.08 -23.26 32.69
C LEU A 729 -12.94 -23.08 33.95
N THR A 730 -14.27 -23.08 33.83
CA THR A 730 -15.18 -22.83 34.96
C THR A 730 -15.47 -24.07 35.82
N SER A 731 -14.92 -25.23 35.46
CA SER A 731 -14.95 -26.47 36.26
C SER A 731 -13.61 -26.79 36.93
N ALA A 732 -12.55 -26.01 36.68
CA ALA A 732 -11.27 -26.16 37.35
C ALA A 732 -11.42 -25.93 38.88
N PRO A 733 -10.88 -26.81 39.75
CA PRO A 733 -11.17 -26.78 41.19
C PRO A 733 -10.58 -25.55 41.91
N ASP A 734 -9.54 -24.94 41.34
CA ASP A 734 -8.79 -23.84 41.95
C ASP A 734 -9.27 -22.44 41.51
N ILE A 735 -10.32 -22.34 40.68
CA ILE A 735 -10.79 -21.04 40.16
C ILE A 735 -11.48 -20.22 41.27
N ARG A 736 -10.99 -18.99 41.50
CA ARG A 736 -11.50 -18.07 42.53
C ARG A 736 -12.48 -17.06 41.94
N ILE A 737 -12.20 -16.59 40.72
CA ILE A 737 -12.99 -15.60 40.00
C ILE A 737 -13.46 -16.26 38.71
N ARG A 738 -14.78 -16.46 38.56
CA ARG A 738 -15.36 -16.93 37.29
C ARG A 738 -15.27 -15.82 36.24
N PRO A 739 -15.09 -16.14 34.93
CA PRO A 739 -15.09 -15.13 33.88
C PRO A 739 -16.38 -14.31 33.93
N ALA A 740 -16.27 -12.99 34.12
CA ALA A 740 -17.44 -12.13 34.18
C ALA A 740 -18.09 -11.98 32.79
N ILE A 741 -17.26 -12.00 31.75
CA ILE A 741 -17.62 -11.78 30.35
C ILE A 741 -16.94 -12.79 29.42
N ASN A 742 -17.62 -13.16 28.33
CA ASN A 742 -17.03 -13.74 27.12
C ASN A 742 -17.37 -12.85 25.91
N GLN A 743 -16.35 -12.30 25.23
CA GLN A 743 -16.52 -11.43 24.06
C GLN A 743 -16.39 -12.23 22.75
N VAL A 744 -17.39 -12.19 21.87
CA VAL A 744 -17.55 -13.11 20.71
C VAL A 744 -18.21 -12.47 19.49
N GLU A 745 -17.94 -13.01 18.29
CA GLU A 745 -18.66 -12.63 17.05
C GLU A 745 -20.12 -13.05 17.12
N LEU A 746 -20.98 -12.16 17.62
CA LEU A 746 -22.43 -12.35 17.69
C LEU A 746 -23.07 -11.31 16.79
N ASN A 747 -23.74 -11.76 15.73
CA ASN A 747 -24.42 -10.89 14.77
C ASN A 747 -25.64 -11.60 14.16
N PHE A 748 -26.35 -10.94 13.23
CA PHE A 748 -27.51 -11.54 12.56
C PHE A 748 -27.20 -12.89 11.89
N PHE A 749 -26.05 -13.02 11.22
CA PHE A 749 -25.61 -14.23 10.53
C PHE A 749 -24.91 -15.24 11.43
N ASN A 750 -24.40 -14.84 12.60
CA ASN A 750 -23.86 -15.73 13.62
C ASN A 750 -24.55 -15.50 14.99
N PRO A 751 -25.79 -16.01 15.19
CA PRO A 751 -26.60 -15.70 16.37
C PRO A 751 -26.25 -16.52 17.63
N GLN A 752 -25.50 -17.61 17.48
CA GLN A 752 -25.03 -18.56 18.52
C GLN A 752 -26.01 -18.82 19.70
N PRO A 753 -27.23 -19.34 19.45
CA PRO A 753 -28.27 -19.44 20.48
C PRO A 753 -27.87 -20.34 21.68
N GLU A 754 -27.06 -21.38 21.45
CA GLU A 754 -26.61 -22.28 22.51
C GLU A 754 -25.61 -21.61 23.46
N LEU A 755 -24.64 -20.85 22.93
CA LEU A 755 -23.72 -20.07 23.74
C LEU A 755 -24.47 -18.99 24.55
N VAL A 756 -25.47 -18.33 23.93
CA VAL A 756 -26.33 -17.35 24.63
C VAL A 756 -27.11 -17.99 25.77
N LYS A 757 -27.62 -19.22 25.57
CA LYS A 757 -28.30 -19.99 26.63
C LYS A 757 -27.32 -20.38 27.75
N TRP A 758 -26.23 -21.07 27.42
CA TRP A 758 -25.24 -21.54 28.39
C TRP A 758 -24.68 -20.40 29.26
N SER A 759 -24.40 -19.25 28.63
CA SER A 759 -23.81 -18.10 29.33
C SER A 759 -24.78 -17.47 30.32
N LYS A 760 -26.08 -17.38 29.98
CA LYS A 760 -27.14 -16.96 30.91
C LYS A 760 -27.29 -17.93 32.09
N GLU A 761 -27.27 -19.23 31.83
CA GLU A 761 -27.38 -20.27 32.87
C GLU A 761 -26.17 -20.25 33.82
N ASN A 762 -24.97 -19.95 33.30
CA ASN A 762 -23.72 -19.90 34.07
C ASN A 762 -23.34 -18.50 34.59
N LYS A 763 -24.18 -17.48 34.37
CA LYS A 763 -23.97 -16.07 34.75
C LYS A 763 -22.70 -15.43 34.16
N VAL A 764 -22.28 -15.87 32.98
CA VAL A 764 -21.26 -15.20 32.15
C VAL A 764 -21.99 -14.25 31.20
N LEU A 765 -21.62 -12.97 31.19
CA LEU A 765 -22.22 -12.00 30.28
C LEU A 765 -21.55 -12.09 28.89
N LEU A 766 -22.30 -11.81 27.81
CA LEU A 766 -21.75 -11.83 26.46
C LEU A 766 -21.58 -10.42 25.92
N GLU A 767 -20.39 -10.13 25.39
CA GLU A 767 -20.10 -8.94 24.60
C GLU A 767 -20.09 -9.31 23.10
N SER A 768 -21.00 -8.72 22.32
CA SER A 768 -21.11 -8.89 20.88
C SER A 768 -20.12 -7.96 20.16
N TYR A 769 -19.04 -8.52 19.62
CA TYR A 769 -18.24 -7.82 18.60
C TYR A 769 -18.82 -8.05 17.20
N SER A 770 -18.59 -7.09 16.31
CA SER A 770 -19.21 -7.03 14.98
C SER A 770 -20.75 -7.21 15.00
N PRO A 771 -21.54 -6.52 15.87
CA PRO A 771 -22.99 -6.76 16.01
C PRO A 771 -23.79 -6.60 14.70
N LEU A 772 -23.33 -5.71 13.81
CA LEU A 772 -23.94 -5.48 12.49
C LEU A 772 -23.48 -6.49 11.42
N GLY A 773 -22.64 -7.47 11.76
CA GLY A 773 -21.92 -8.33 10.82
C GLY A 773 -20.47 -7.90 10.63
N SER A 774 -19.67 -8.76 10.00
CA SER A 774 -18.29 -8.48 9.61
C SER A 774 -18.18 -8.34 8.09
N ASN A 775 -17.46 -7.31 7.61
CA ASN A 775 -17.29 -6.98 6.19
C ASN A 775 -18.61 -6.77 5.43
N ASP A 776 -18.77 -7.42 4.28
CA ASP A 776 -19.94 -7.26 3.42
C ASP A 776 -21.25 -7.67 4.11
N GLN A 777 -21.18 -8.53 5.15
CA GLN A 777 -22.32 -8.82 6.03
C GLN A 777 -22.95 -7.56 6.64
N VAL A 778 -22.20 -6.47 6.87
CA VAL A 778 -22.76 -5.18 7.33
C VAL A 778 -23.68 -4.58 6.27
N GLY A 779 -23.33 -4.74 5.00
CA GLY A 779 -24.18 -4.33 3.89
C GLY A 779 -25.40 -5.24 3.70
N GLU A 780 -25.31 -6.52 4.08
CA GLU A 780 -26.37 -7.52 3.93
C GLU A 780 -27.38 -7.49 5.08
N SER A 781 -26.91 -7.40 6.34
CA SER A 781 -27.74 -7.35 7.55
C SER A 781 -28.64 -6.11 7.55
N LEU A 782 -28.06 -4.94 7.25
CA LEU A 782 -28.78 -3.66 7.17
C LEU A 782 -29.77 -3.61 5.99
N LYS A 783 -29.60 -4.46 4.97
CA LYS A 783 -30.53 -4.59 3.82
C LYS A 783 -31.50 -5.76 3.96
N ASN A 784 -31.40 -6.57 5.02
CA ASN A 784 -32.27 -7.73 5.21
C ASN A 784 -33.75 -7.29 5.25
N PRO A 785 -34.66 -7.90 4.48
CA PRO A 785 -36.07 -7.51 4.44
C PRO A 785 -36.74 -7.46 5.82
N VAL A 786 -36.41 -8.40 6.72
CA VAL A 786 -36.99 -8.43 8.07
C VAL A 786 -36.52 -7.23 8.90
N VAL A 787 -35.24 -6.87 8.80
CA VAL A 787 -34.67 -5.70 9.49
C VAL A 787 -35.25 -4.40 8.91
N GLN A 788 -35.38 -4.32 7.59
CA GLN A 788 -35.97 -3.17 6.88
C GLN A 788 -37.46 -2.96 7.20
N ASP A 789 -38.26 -4.03 7.26
CA ASP A 789 -39.65 -3.97 7.72
C ASP A 789 -39.73 -3.39 9.15
N ILE A 790 -38.98 -3.97 10.09
CA ILE A 790 -39.00 -3.57 11.50
C ILE A 790 -38.54 -2.11 11.68
N ALA A 791 -37.48 -1.71 10.97
CA ALA A 791 -36.97 -0.34 10.96
C ALA A 791 -38.04 0.65 10.49
N LYS A 792 -38.75 0.32 9.40
CA LYS A 792 -39.81 1.13 8.81
C LYS A 792 -41.06 1.23 9.71
N ASP A 793 -41.48 0.12 10.30
CA ASP A 793 -42.67 0.05 11.17
C ASP A 793 -42.45 0.83 12.48
N LEU A 794 -41.24 0.72 13.07
CA LEU A 794 -40.88 1.39 14.32
C LEU A 794 -40.30 2.80 14.11
N LYS A 795 -39.98 3.19 12.86
CA LYS A 795 -39.36 4.46 12.46
C LYS A 795 -37.98 4.72 13.09
N ILE A 796 -37.17 3.66 13.18
CA ILE A 796 -35.77 3.68 13.63
C ILE A 796 -34.86 3.17 12.50
N THR A 797 -33.54 3.29 12.63
CA THR A 797 -32.65 2.81 11.55
C THR A 797 -32.45 1.28 11.58
N PRO A 798 -32.10 0.64 10.46
CA PRO A 798 -31.72 -0.78 10.42
C PRO A 798 -30.58 -1.14 11.38
N ALA A 799 -29.64 -0.21 11.63
CA ALA A 799 -28.58 -0.42 12.61
C ALA A 799 -29.14 -0.42 14.04
N GLN A 800 -30.00 0.53 14.38
CA GLN A 800 -30.68 0.60 15.67
C GLN A 800 -31.55 -0.63 15.94
N VAL A 801 -32.20 -1.22 14.92
CA VAL A 801 -32.91 -2.50 15.06
C VAL A 801 -31.97 -3.62 15.53
N ILE A 802 -30.84 -3.83 14.85
CA ILE A 802 -29.90 -4.92 15.16
C ILE A 802 -29.20 -4.69 16.51
N ILE A 803 -28.73 -3.47 16.77
CA ILE A 803 -28.08 -3.09 18.04
C ILE A 803 -29.05 -3.30 19.21
N SER A 804 -30.29 -2.82 19.08
CA SER A 804 -31.31 -2.98 20.12
C SER A 804 -31.76 -4.43 20.31
N TRP A 805 -31.81 -5.21 19.24
CA TRP A 805 -32.09 -6.66 19.29
C TRP A 805 -31.06 -7.37 20.16
N HIS A 806 -29.76 -7.17 19.94
CA HIS A 806 -28.70 -7.74 20.78
C HIS A 806 -28.79 -7.30 22.25
N VAL A 807 -29.06 -6.02 22.54
CA VAL A 807 -29.28 -5.58 23.93
C VAL A 807 -30.54 -6.22 24.53
N GLN A 808 -31.60 -6.44 23.76
CA GLN A 808 -32.80 -7.15 24.21
C GLN A 808 -32.57 -8.65 24.41
N ARG A 809 -31.63 -9.26 23.69
CA ARG A 809 -31.14 -10.62 23.96
C ARG A 809 -30.39 -10.73 25.30
N GLY A 810 -29.98 -9.61 25.90
CA GLY A 810 -29.17 -9.58 27.12
C GLY A 810 -27.66 -9.66 26.86
N THR A 811 -27.19 -9.14 25.72
CA THR A 811 -25.76 -9.00 25.42
C THR A 811 -25.35 -7.52 25.42
N ILE A 812 -24.12 -7.22 25.79
CA ILE A 812 -23.48 -5.92 25.49
C ILE A 812 -23.17 -5.90 23.98
N VAL A 813 -23.15 -4.72 23.37
CA VAL A 813 -22.84 -4.55 21.94
C VAL A 813 -21.67 -3.59 21.71
N LEU A 814 -20.81 -3.94 20.76
CA LEU A 814 -19.60 -3.18 20.40
C LEU A 814 -19.70 -2.63 18.95
N PRO A 815 -20.67 -1.76 18.62
CA PRO A 815 -20.87 -1.26 17.26
C PRO A 815 -19.78 -0.27 16.83
N LYS A 816 -18.92 -0.70 15.91
CA LYS A 816 -17.78 0.06 15.39
C LYS A 816 -18.17 1.14 14.37
N SER A 817 -17.69 2.38 14.55
CA SER A 817 -17.79 3.45 13.56
C SER A 817 -16.73 4.54 13.75
N VAL A 818 -16.20 5.08 12.64
CA VAL A 818 -15.42 6.34 12.60
C VAL A 818 -16.26 7.53 12.11
N THR A 819 -17.53 7.32 11.72
CA THR A 819 -18.42 8.36 11.22
C THR A 819 -19.24 8.95 12.38
N PRO A 820 -19.09 10.25 12.72
CA PRO A 820 -19.70 10.84 13.92
C PRO A 820 -21.21 10.62 14.07
N SER A 821 -21.98 10.88 13.01
CA SER A 821 -23.43 10.67 13.02
C SER A 821 -23.85 9.22 13.29
N ARG A 822 -23.04 8.24 12.86
CA ARG A 822 -23.27 6.81 13.17
C ARG A 822 -22.86 6.46 14.60
N VAL A 823 -21.82 7.09 15.15
CA VAL A 823 -21.44 6.91 16.56
C VAL A 823 -22.60 7.38 17.46
N GLU A 824 -23.14 8.56 17.17
CA GLU A 824 -24.33 9.12 17.83
C GLU A 824 -25.59 8.24 17.60
N GLU A 825 -25.86 7.79 16.38
CA GLU A 825 -26.99 6.91 16.03
C GLU A 825 -26.96 5.58 16.80
N ASN A 826 -25.79 4.94 16.89
CA ASN A 826 -25.58 3.62 17.51
C ASN A 826 -25.86 3.60 19.03
N LEU A 827 -25.76 4.74 19.71
CA LEU A 827 -26.03 4.84 21.15
C LEU A 827 -27.54 4.88 21.48
N HIS A 828 -28.38 5.18 20.50
CA HIS A 828 -29.83 5.31 20.66
C HIS A 828 -30.53 3.95 20.46
N ILE A 829 -30.72 3.21 21.55
CA ILE A 829 -31.35 1.88 21.58
C ILE A 829 -32.83 1.92 22.01
N PHE A 830 -33.64 1.01 21.45
CA PHE A 830 -35.09 0.97 21.60
C PHE A 830 -35.57 -0.46 21.88
N LYS A 831 -36.38 -0.68 22.92
CA LYS A 831 -36.98 -2.02 23.13
C LYS A 831 -37.91 -2.35 21.96
N LEU A 832 -37.56 -3.40 21.21
CA LEU A 832 -38.40 -3.94 20.15
C LEU A 832 -39.63 -4.59 20.79
N PRO A 833 -40.86 -4.37 20.28
CA PRO A 833 -42.01 -5.12 20.76
C PRO A 833 -41.86 -6.60 20.41
N GLU A 834 -42.46 -7.48 21.22
CA GLU A 834 -42.17 -8.92 21.20
C GLU A 834 -42.35 -9.57 19.82
N GLU A 835 -43.40 -9.17 19.08
CA GLU A 835 -43.66 -9.65 17.71
C GLU A 835 -42.51 -9.33 16.74
N GLN A 836 -41.93 -8.13 16.81
CA GLN A 836 -40.77 -7.76 15.99
C GLN A 836 -39.49 -8.46 16.48
N PHE A 837 -39.34 -8.65 17.79
CA PHE A 837 -38.20 -9.37 18.38
C PHE A 837 -38.20 -10.85 17.96
N GLU A 838 -39.34 -11.55 18.10
CA GLU A 838 -39.52 -12.94 17.65
C GLU A 838 -39.37 -13.09 16.13
N LYS A 839 -39.91 -12.14 15.33
CA LYS A 839 -39.71 -12.12 13.86
C LYS A 839 -38.22 -12.06 13.51
N LEU A 840 -37.42 -11.33 14.27
CA LEU A 840 -35.99 -11.14 14.02
C LEU A 840 -35.13 -12.31 14.55
N GLU A 841 -35.39 -12.84 15.76
CA GLU A 841 -34.79 -14.10 16.24
C GLU A 841 -35.02 -15.24 15.26
N LYS A 842 -36.28 -15.42 14.81
CA LYS A 842 -36.64 -16.47 13.85
C LYS A 842 -35.97 -16.27 12.49
N ALA A 843 -35.71 -15.02 12.07
CA ALA A 843 -34.98 -14.72 10.85
C ALA A 843 -33.48 -15.06 10.98
N ALA A 844 -32.83 -14.67 12.08
CA ALA A 844 -31.43 -15.00 12.35
C ALA A 844 -31.22 -16.51 12.55
N ALA A 845 -32.20 -17.22 13.11
CA ALA A 845 -32.19 -18.68 13.24
C ALA A 845 -32.63 -19.43 11.97
N SER A 846 -32.91 -18.75 10.84
CA SER A 846 -33.43 -19.41 9.63
C SER A 846 -32.34 -19.88 8.65
N HIS A 847 -31.08 -19.55 8.90
CA HIS A 847 -29.93 -19.95 8.11
C HIS A 847 -28.84 -20.58 8.99
N PRO A 848 -27.90 -21.38 8.43
CA PRO A 848 -26.72 -21.83 9.16
C PRO A 848 -25.91 -20.65 9.75
N PRO A 849 -25.20 -20.82 10.87
CA PRO A 849 -24.28 -19.82 11.38
C PRO A 849 -23.14 -19.52 10.39
N HIS A 850 -22.85 -18.25 10.14
CA HIS A 850 -21.77 -17.80 9.26
C HIS A 850 -20.81 -16.87 10.03
N ARG A 851 -19.85 -17.51 10.71
CA ARG A 851 -18.68 -16.88 11.34
C ARG A 851 -17.73 -16.36 10.25
N VAL A 852 -17.22 -15.15 10.41
CA VAL A 852 -16.24 -14.51 9.49
C VAL A 852 -14.86 -14.45 10.14
N VAL A 853 -14.81 -14.28 11.46
CA VAL A 853 -13.55 -14.20 12.20
C VAL A 853 -13.18 -15.60 12.73
N ASP A 854 -12.76 -16.48 11.82
CA ASP A 854 -12.19 -17.79 12.15
C ASP A 854 -10.69 -17.85 11.76
N PRO A 855 -9.77 -17.79 12.73
CA PRO A 855 -8.34 -17.89 12.46
C PRO A 855 -7.81 -19.33 12.38
N SER A 856 -8.65 -20.35 12.63
CA SER A 856 -8.23 -21.75 12.83
C SER A 856 -7.26 -22.28 11.76
N LYS A 857 -7.59 -22.05 10.48
CA LYS A 857 -6.76 -22.48 9.34
C LYS A 857 -5.36 -21.85 9.33
N SER A 858 -5.20 -20.64 9.89
CA SER A 858 -3.90 -19.95 9.95
C SER A 858 -3.06 -20.35 11.17
N TRP A 859 -3.68 -20.85 12.24
CA TRP A 859 -2.99 -21.25 13.47
C TRP A 859 -2.76 -22.76 13.57
N GLY A 860 -3.34 -23.55 12.65
CA GLY A 860 -3.19 -25.01 12.63
C GLY A 860 -3.95 -25.74 13.75
N VAL A 861 -4.80 -25.02 14.47
CA VAL A 861 -5.63 -25.50 15.59
C VAL A 861 -7.05 -25.00 15.36
N ASP A 862 -8.03 -25.87 15.56
CA ASP A 862 -9.43 -25.51 15.41
C ASP A 862 -9.91 -24.79 16.69
N VAL A 863 -10.24 -23.51 16.54
CA VAL A 863 -10.66 -22.63 17.64
C VAL A 863 -12.10 -22.89 18.04
N PHE A 864 -12.90 -23.43 17.12
CA PHE A 864 -14.36 -23.56 17.21
C PHE A 864 -14.81 -25.01 16.93
N GLU A 865 -14.03 -25.99 17.42
CA GLU A 865 -14.22 -27.44 17.21
C GLU A 865 -15.67 -27.91 17.41
N ASP A 866 -16.32 -27.44 18.47
CA ASP A 866 -17.67 -27.83 18.87
C ASP A 866 -18.79 -27.12 18.07
N GLU A 867 -18.49 -26.15 17.19
CA GLU A 867 -19.48 -25.41 16.37
C GLU A 867 -19.78 -26.08 15.01
N LYS A 868 -19.24 -27.29 14.78
CA LYS A 868 -19.24 -27.99 13.48
C LYS A 868 -20.04 -29.31 13.48
N GLN A 869 -20.87 -29.54 14.49
CA GLN A 869 -21.74 -30.72 14.63
C GLN A 869 -23.21 -30.39 14.33
#